data_AF-A0A1H3BBR5-F1
#
_entry.id   AF-A0A1H3BBR5-F1
#
_cell.length_a   1.000
_cell.length_b   1.000
_cell.length_c   1.000
_cell.angle_alpha   90.00
_cell.angle_beta   90.00
_cell.angle_gamma   90.00
#
_symmetry.space_group_name_H-M   'P 1'
#
loop_
_entity.id
_entity.type
_entity.pdbx_description
1 polymer ?
#
loop_
_entity_poly.entity_id
_entity_poly.type
_entity_poly.pdbx_seq_one_letter_code
_entity_poly.pdbx_strand_id
1 'polypeptide(L)'
;MALVKKTSSSSAAATNDARSSAATAREAEAQRKRARTLAKQQQAAERVASATAQLASGINEAASAAEELKRSADQIATGAEEASGAAQESLSAFKQVNVALARQLNSAKDSQIKIETSQSLILRVSGDVTGLINNVSVAAQRQADSVKMVAELEQQASNIGDIVKAVARIADQTNLLALNAAIEAARAGKHGKGFAVVADEVRTLAETSEKSAKQIQDLVAQIQGEVKTISDGINDSAEKVKSEVENGKTINSQLEQIRVDVVEITRGIQDVAAGAQQSGAAALQALKGTEEIAAAAEEQSAASEESAKTVAEQTQALAECEQAAQNLSELAEELKNSTDIAKSAEEVASAAEELSSAVQEINRSGSQIMAAVDQIRKSAQVQASATEESAAAIAQIEKGLEVALQRAQNAGEKVKSISQLLTLNKQSVVSLIGGVADSVTASRISLKQIKDLELVSRRIDKIVDAITTVSIQTNMLAVNGSIEAARAGEFGKGFVVVATDIRNLAHDSAENADRIKDLVKAVQDQIGIVGRDLEEIMSSATTEAEKAKTITTGLNTIEADIGVVENSTNEILAAASEIASAIAQVKTGVEQISAAAQEAEKAATEAAAASKQQAQGAEELAAAIEEIASLADELQSA
;
A
#
# COMPACT_ATOMS: atom_id res chain seq x y z
N MET A 1 20.92 143.63 62.35
CA MET A 1 21.49 144.68 61.48
C MET A 1 20.75 144.66 60.14
N ALA A 2 20.21 145.82 59.73
CA ALA A 2 19.67 146.27 58.42
C ALA A 2 18.72 145.32 57.63
N LEU A 3 17.42 145.52 57.43
CA LEU A 3 16.58 146.62 56.87
C LEU A 3 16.75 146.94 55.35
N VAL A 4 15.59 146.86 54.65
CA VAL A 4 15.15 147.48 53.36
C VAL A 4 15.52 146.73 52.05
N LYS A 5 14.63 146.06 51.28
CA LYS A 5 13.39 146.42 50.54
C LYS A 5 13.62 147.05 49.15
N LYS A 6 13.35 146.31 48.06
CA LYS A 6 12.65 146.81 46.85
C LYS A 6 12.19 145.69 45.89
N THR A 7 10.88 145.64 45.70
CA THR A 7 10.05 145.14 44.57
C THR A 7 10.45 145.82 43.24
N SER A 8 10.15 145.39 42.00
CA SER A 8 9.29 144.35 41.39
C SER A 8 9.50 144.39 39.85
N SER A 9 9.03 143.34 39.16
CA SER A 9 8.54 143.26 37.76
C SER A 9 9.44 142.61 36.70
N SER A 10 9.18 141.32 36.44
CA SER A 10 9.36 140.62 35.15
C SER A 10 8.96 139.13 35.29
N SER A 11 7.70 138.82 35.59
CA SER A 11 7.25 137.42 35.84
C SER A 11 5.85 137.09 35.30
N ALA A 12 5.38 137.79 34.27
CA ALA A 12 4.06 137.53 33.68
C ALA A 12 4.11 136.88 32.27
N ALA A 13 5.28 136.78 31.63
CA ALA A 13 5.43 136.16 30.30
C ALA A 13 5.88 134.68 30.35
N ALA A 14 6.50 134.21 31.44
CA ALA A 14 7.07 132.86 31.51
C ALA A 14 6.09 131.75 31.94
N THR A 15 4.87 132.10 32.36
CA THR A 15 3.89 131.13 32.91
C THR A 15 2.91 130.57 31.87
N ASN A 16 2.77 131.22 30.70
CA ASN A 16 1.93 130.70 29.60
C ASN A 16 2.69 129.72 28.68
N ASP A 17 4.01 129.89 28.48
CA ASP A 17 4.84 128.92 27.72
C ASP A 17 5.11 127.62 28.48
N ALA A 18 5.17 127.65 29.82
CA ALA A 18 5.34 126.45 30.63
C ALA A 18 4.08 125.54 30.61
N ARG A 19 2.88 126.11 30.50
CA ARG A 19 1.62 125.34 30.39
C ARG A 19 1.36 124.81 28.98
N SER A 20 1.77 125.52 27.93
CA SER A 20 1.70 125.00 26.55
C SER A 20 2.77 123.91 26.30
N SER A 21 3.97 124.04 26.87
CA SER A 21 5.03 123.02 26.78
C SER A 21 4.70 121.72 27.54
N ALA A 22 4.01 121.79 28.68
CA ALA A 22 3.55 120.61 29.42
C ALA A 22 2.37 119.89 28.73
N ALA A 23 1.47 120.64 28.07
CA ALA A 23 0.39 120.08 27.26
C ALA A 23 0.91 119.40 25.99
N THR A 24 1.84 120.06 25.28
CA THR A 24 2.51 119.49 24.10
C THR A 24 3.45 118.33 24.45
N ALA A 25 4.11 118.34 25.61
CA ALA A 25 4.88 117.20 26.10
C ALA A 25 3.97 116.01 26.46
N ARG A 26 2.81 116.24 27.08
CA ARG A 26 1.81 115.19 27.35
C ARG A 26 1.17 114.65 26.06
N GLU A 27 0.89 115.50 25.08
CA GLU A 27 0.39 115.08 23.76
C GLU A 27 1.46 114.32 22.96
N ALA A 28 2.73 114.75 23.00
CA ALA A 28 3.84 114.05 22.37
C ALA A 28 4.16 112.71 23.07
N GLU A 29 4.03 112.64 24.40
CA GLU A 29 4.18 111.40 25.16
C GLU A 29 2.99 110.44 24.93
N ALA A 30 1.77 110.97 24.81
CA ALA A 30 0.58 110.20 24.42
C ALA A 30 0.66 109.71 22.97
N GLN A 31 1.16 110.52 22.03
CA GLN A 31 1.42 110.11 20.65
C GLN A 31 2.56 109.09 20.55
N ARG A 32 3.63 109.23 21.34
CA ARG A 32 4.70 108.22 21.43
C ARG A 32 4.23 106.91 22.05
N LYS A 33 3.38 106.97 23.08
CA LYS A 33 2.73 105.77 23.63
C LYS A 33 1.86 105.11 22.55
N ARG A 34 0.93 105.85 21.93
CA ARG A 34 0.08 105.32 20.84
C ARG A 34 0.90 104.74 19.69
N ALA A 35 1.95 105.41 19.22
CA ALA A 35 2.81 104.89 18.15
C ALA A 35 3.59 103.64 18.58
N ARG A 36 4.00 103.52 19.85
CA ARG A 36 4.61 102.30 20.40
C ARG A 36 3.60 101.17 20.52
N THR A 37 2.36 101.45 20.94
CA THR A 37 1.29 100.44 21.01
C THR A 37 0.92 99.95 19.62
N LEU A 38 0.82 100.84 18.64
CA LEU A 38 0.50 100.52 17.24
C LEU A 38 1.64 99.74 16.56
N ALA A 39 2.90 100.08 16.85
CA ALA A 39 4.06 99.31 16.38
C ALA A 39 4.13 97.91 17.01
N LYS A 40 3.84 97.77 18.31
CA LYS A 40 3.74 96.47 18.99
C LYS A 40 2.59 95.63 18.44
N GLN A 41 1.43 96.25 18.20
CA GLN A 41 0.27 95.62 17.57
C GLN A 41 0.59 95.09 16.18
N GLN A 42 1.21 95.91 15.32
CA GLN A 42 1.63 95.48 13.99
C GLN A 42 2.66 94.36 14.04
N GLN A 43 3.65 94.44 14.93
CA GLN A 43 4.66 93.40 15.10
C GLN A 43 4.04 92.08 15.59
N ALA A 44 3.13 92.13 16.55
CA ALA A 44 2.44 90.95 17.06
C ALA A 44 1.51 90.35 16.00
N ALA A 45 0.73 91.16 15.29
CA ALA A 45 -0.09 90.71 14.17
C ALA A 45 0.74 90.06 13.05
N GLU A 46 1.92 90.60 12.74
CA GLU A 46 2.82 90.03 11.72
C GLU A 46 3.48 88.71 12.18
N ARG A 47 3.79 88.57 13.47
CA ARG A 47 4.25 87.30 14.06
C ARG A 47 3.13 86.26 14.13
N VAL A 48 1.92 86.63 14.54
CA VAL A 48 0.75 85.75 14.51
C VAL A 48 0.49 85.30 13.08
N ALA A 49 0.47 86.20 12.09
CA ALA A 49 0.31 85.83 10.69
C ALA A 49 1.40 84.86 10.19
N SER A 50 2.66 85.07 10.59
CA SER A 50 3.76 84.14 10.27
C SER A 50 3.57 82.77 10.91
N ALA A 51 3.22 82.71 12.20
CA ALA A 51 2.98 81.46 12.92
C ALA A 51 1.75 80.72 12.36
N THR A 52 0.69 81.45 12.00
CA THR A 52 -0.50 80.88 11.33
C THR A 52 -0.17 80.33 9.95
N ALA A 53 0.71 80.98 9.18
CA ALA A 53 1.17 80.44 7.90
C ALA A 53 1.99 79.14 8.08
N GLN A 54 2.80 79.05 9.13
CA GLN A 54 3.51 77.81 9.48
C GLN A 54 2.53 76.72 9.92
N LEU A 55 1.52 77.06 10.74
CA LEU A 55 0.43 76.16 11.13
C LEU A 55 -0.30 75.59 9.90
N ALA A 56 -0.69 76.44 8.96
CA ALA A 56 -1.37 76.01 7.74
C ALA A 56 -0.53 75.02 6.92
N SER A 57 0.80 75.22 6.87
CA SER A 57 1.71 74.26 6.22
C SER A 57 1.76 72.93 6.99
N GLY A 58 1.92 72.96 8.31
CA GLY A 58 1.98 71.76 9.14
C GLY A 58 0.66 70.96 9.15
N ILE A 59 -0.49 71.64 9.11
CA ILE A 59 -1.81 71.02 8.99
C ILE A 59 -1.94 70.29 7.65
N ASN A 60 -1.49 70.90 6.55
CA ASN A 60 -1.49 70.25 5.23
C ASN A 60 -0.59 69.00 5.19
N GLU A 61 0.58 69.04 5.81
CA GLU A 61 1.46 67.87 5.94
C GLU A 61 0.81 66.76 6.79
N ALA A 62 0.21 67.13 7.93
CA ALA A 62 -0.49 66.19 8.81
C ALA A 62 -1.74 65.58 8.16
N ALA A 63 -2.46 66.35 7.32
CA ALA A 63 -3.58 65.87 6.52
C ALA A 63 -3.13 64.87 5.45
N SER A 64 -2.02 65.15 4.76
CA SER A 64 -1.44 64.22 3.79
C SER A 64 -1.02 62.90 4.46
N ALA A 65 -0.39 62.97 5.64
CA ALA A 65 -0.03 61.79 6.43
C ALA A 65 -1.27 61.00 6.89
N ALA A 66 -2.37 61.68 7.27
CA ALA A 66 -3.63 61.03 7.63
C ALA A 66 -4.27 60.28 6.45
N GLU A 67 -4.21 60.83 5.23
CA GLU A 67 -4.67 60.13 4.03
C GLU A 67 -3.85 58.88 3.72
N GLU A 68 -2.53 58.94 3.91
CA GLU A 68 -1.63 57.80 3.74
C GLU A 68 -1.88 56.71 4.80
N LEU A 69 -2.12 57.10 6.06
CA LEU A 69 -2.53 56.20 7.13
C LEU A 69 -3.85 55.49 6.81
N LYS A 70 -4.85 56.25 6.35
CA LYS A 70 -6.15 55.69 5.97
C LYS A 70 -5.99 54.64 4.88
N ARG A 71 -5.23 54.97 3.82
CA ARG A 71 -4.97 54.04 2.72
C ARG A 71 -4.28 52.78 3.19
N SER A 72 -3.27 52.91 4.06
CA SER A 72 -2.55 51.78 4.63
C SER A 72 -3.49 50.90 5.47
N ALA A 73 -4.34 51.49 6.31
CA ALA A 73 -5.32 50.75 7.11
C ALA A 73 -6.35 50.01 6.25
N ASP A 74 -6.85 50.63 5.17
CA ASP A 74 -7.77 49.96 4.24
C ASP A 74 -7.09 48.76 3.53
N GLN A 75 -5.81 48.90 3.14
CA GLN A 75 -5.04 47.80 2.53
C GLN A 75 -4.77 46.67 3.53
N ILE A 76 -4.38 46.99 4.76
CA ILE A 76 -4.14 46.01 5.83
C ILE A 76 -5.42 45.25 6.16
N ALA A 77 -6.56 45.95 6.24
CA ALA A 77 -7.86 45.34 6.52
C ALA A 77 -8.25 44.34 5.42
N THR A 78 -8.12 44.74 4.16
CA THR A 78 -8.39 43.86 3.01
C THR A 78 -7.50 42.62 3.04
N GLY A 79 -6.19 42.78 3.25
CA GLY A 79 -5.26 41.66 3.36
C GLY A 79 -5.55 40.75 4.57
N ALA A 80 -5.99 41.31 5.69
CA ALA A 80 -6.38 40.54 6.87
C ALA A 80 -7.65 39.71 6.61
N GLU A 81 -8.64 40.25 5.90
CA GLU A 81 -9.84 39.52 5.48
C GLU A 81 -9.48 38.36 4.52
N GLU A 82 -8.63 38.61 3.52
CA GLU A 82 -8.14 37.59 2.59
C GLU A 82 -7.37 36.48 3.32
N ALA A 83 -6.45 36.84 4.21
CA ALA A 83 -5.70 35.89 5.03
C ALA A 83 -6.62 35.06 5.94
N SER A 84 -7.63 35.68 6.56
CA SER A 84 -8.60 34.99 7.40
C SER A 84 -9.43 33.98 6.60
N GLY A 85 -9.94 34.38 5.42
CA GLY A 85 -10.67 33.49 4.52
C GLY A 85 -9.82 32.30 4.06
N ALA A 86 -8.60 32.56 3.58
CA ALA A 86 -7.67 31.51 3.16
C ALA A 86 -7.28 30.56 4.31
N ALA A 87 -7.15 31.09 5.54
CA ALA A 87 -6.88 30.28 6.72
C ALA A 87 -8.08 29.38 7.07
N GLN A 88 -9.31 29.89 7.02
CA GLN A 88 -10.52 29.08 7.26
C GLN A 88 -10.69 27.95 6.24
N GLU A 89 -10.44 28.22 4.96
CA GLU A 89 -10.45 27.20 3.91
C GLU A 89 -9.35 26.15 4.16
N SER A 90 -8.14 26.59 4.49
CA SER A 90 -7.01 25.72 4.82
C SER A 90 -7.30 24.83 6.03
N LEU A 91 -7.95 25.35 7.08
CA LEU A 91 -8.39 24.57 8.25
C LEU A 91 -9.36 23.45 7.87
N SER A 92 -10.31 23.73 6.98
CA SER A 92 -11.26 22.74 6.49
C SER A 92 -10.54 21.63 5.70
N ALA A 93 -9.64 22.03 4.80
CA ALA A 93 -8.84 21.09 4.01
C ALA A 93 -7.91 20.23 4.88
N PHE A 94 -7.25 20.80 5.90
CA PHE A 94 -6.43 20.01 6.83
C PHE A 94 -7.24 18.99 7.65
N LYS A 95 -8.49 19.30 8.01
CA LYS A 95 -9.38 18.32 8.65
C LYS A 95 -9.65 17.13 7.71
N GLN A 96 -9.88 17.39 6.43
CA GLN A 96 -10.06 16.33 5.42
C GLN A 96 -8.77 15.51 5.24
N VAL A 97 -7.61 16.19 5.15
CA VAL A 97 -6.29 15.54 5.09
C VAL A 97 -6.08 14.57 6.27
N ASN A 98 -6.39 14.99 7.50
CA ASN A 98 -6.24 14.14 8.68
C ASN A 98 -7.13 12.90 8.64
N VAL A 99 -8.39 13.03 8.18
CA VAL A 99 -9.31 11.89 8.01
C VAL A 99 -8.78 10.92 6.94
N ALA A 100 -8.33 11.44 5.80
CA ALA A 100 -7.79 10.63 4.72
C ALA A 100 -6.47 9.94 5.12
N LEU A 101 -5.59 10.61 5.87
CA LEU A 101 -4.35 10.02 6.42
C LEU A 101 -4.65 8.90 7.41
N ALA A 102 -5.64 9.08 8.28
CA ALA A 102 -6.07 8.03 9.20
C ALA A 102 -6.61 6.80 8.45
N ARG A 103 -7.41 7.02 7.40
CA ARG A 103 -7.89 5.95 6.52
C ARG A 103 -6.74 5.22 5.83
N GLN A 104 -5.79 5.96 5.25
CA GLN A 104 -4.60 5.41 4.61
C GLN A 104 -3.76 4.57 5.57
N LEU A 105 -3.55 5.04 6.80
CA LEU A 105 -2.79 4.32 7.82
C LEU A 105 -3.48 3.02 8.25
N ASN A 106 -4.81 3.04 8.41
CA ASN A 106 -5.58 1.84 8.76
C ASN A 106 -5.54 0.81 7.63
N SER A 107 -5.76 1.23 6.37
CA SER A 107 -5.64 0.34 5.21
C SER A 107 -4.24 -0.27 5.09
N ALA A 108 -3.18 0.51 5.36
CA ALA A 108 -1.82 0.00 5.38
C ALA A 108 -1.60 -1.06 6.48
N LYS A 109 -2.13 -0.84 7.69
CA LYS A 109 -2.05 -1.82 8.79
C LYS A 109 -2.82 -3.10 8.49
N ASP A 110 -4.03 -3.00 7.97
CA ASP A 110 -4.84 -4.16 7.59
C ASP A 110 -4.13 -4.98 6.50
N SER A 111 -3.56 -4.28 5.51
CA SER A 111 -2.76 -4.91 4.46
C SER A 111 -1.52 -5.59 5.01
N GLN A 112 -0.84 -4.98 5.99
CA GLN A 112 0.34 -5.56 6.63
C GLN A 112 0.01 -6.86 7.37
N ILE A 113 -1.08 -6.88 8.16
CA ILE A 113 -1.49 -8.11 8.87
C ILE A 113 -1.76 -9.24 7.87
N LYS A 114 -2.46 -8.92 6.77
CA LYS A 114 -2.84 -9.90 5.74
C LYS A 114 -1.66 -10.41 4.93
N ILE A 115 -0.69 -9.56 4.63
CA ILE A 115 0.52 -9.95 3.91
C ILE A 115 1.40 -10.86 4.79
N GLU A 116 1.51 -10.57 6.10
CA GLU A 116 2.29 -11.37 7.05
C GLU A 116 1.67 -12.77 7.25
N THR A 117 0.34 -12.87 7.39
CA THR A 117 -0.35 -14.17 7.44
C THR A 117 -0.15 -14.95 6.15
N SER A 118 -0.33 -14.28 5.00
CA SER A 118 -0.12 -14.88 3.68
C SER A 118 1.30 -15.40 3.49
N GLN A 119 2.32 -14.64 3.91
CA GLN A 119 3.72 -15.03 3.79
C GLN A 119 4.02 -16.34 4.52
N SER A 120 3.52 -16.49 5.75
CA SER A 120 3.69 -17.72 6.52
C SER A 120 2.97 -18.91 5.86
N LEU A 121 1.80 -18.68 5.28
CA LEU A 121 1.00 -19.70 4.62
C LEU A 121 1.62 -20.13 3.29
N ILE A 122 2.16 -19.20 2.50
CA ILE A 122 2.89 -19.49 1.26
C ILE A 122 4.08 -20.41 1.53
N LEU A 123 4.87 -20.13 2.57
CA LEU A 123 6.00 -20.99 2.96
C LEU A 123 5.55 -22.41 3.32
N ARG A 124 4.46 -22.53 4.09
CA ARG A 124 3.89 -23.83 4.45
C ARG A 124 3.38 -24.57 3.21
N VAL A 125 2.60 -23.91 2.36
CA VAL A 125 2.04 -24.49 1.14
C VAL A 125 3.15 -24.92 0.18
N SER A 126 4.23 -24.14 0.03
CA SER A 126 5.39 -24.53 -0.79
C SER A 126 6.11 -25.75 -0.21
N GLY A 127 6.24 -25.85 1.12
CA GLY A 127 6.74 -27.04 1.79
C GLY A 127 5.87 -28.28 1.54
N ASP A 128 4.54 -28.12 1.66
CA ASP A 128 3.57 -29.19 1.42
C ASP A 128 3.59 -29.66 -0.04
N VAL A 129 3.67 -28.73 -1.00
CA VAL A 129 3.83 -29.03 -2.45
C VAL A 129 5.14 -29.78 -2.70
N THR A 130 6.25 -29.35 -2.12
CA THR A 130 7.55 -30.03 -2.25
C THR A 130 7.49 -31.47 -1.72
N GLY A 131 6.90 -31.66 -0.54
CA GLY A 131 6.71 -32.99 0.05
C GLY A 131 5.84 -33.89 -0.81
N LEU A 132 4.76 -33.33 -1.35
CA LEU A 132 3.86 -34.04 -2.26
C LEU A 132 4.58 -34.50 -3.53
N ILE A 133 5.34 -33.61 -4.17
CA ILE A 133 6.05 -33.93 -5.43
C ILE A 133 7.07 -35.05 -5.21
N ASN A 134 7.81 -35.00 -4.11
CA ASN A 134 8.78 -36.04 -3.78
C ASN A 134 8.10 -37.40 -3.60
N ASN A 135 6.98 -37.46 -2.88
CA ASN A 135 6.26 -38.70 -2.64
C ASN A 135 5.61 -39.24 -3.92
N VAL A 136 5.02 -38.37 -4.74
CA VAL A 136 4.47 -38.72 -6.05
C VAL A 136 5.58 -39.22 -6.99
N SER A 137 6.77 -38.62 -6.96
CA SER A 137 7.92 -39.07 -7.73
C SER A 137 8.42 -40.44 -7.29
N VAL A 138 8.41 -40.75 -5.99
CA VAL A 138 8.76 -42.08 -5.48
C VAL A 138 7.73 -43.12 -5.92
N ALA A 139 6.44 -42.77 -5.87
CA ALA A 139 5.37 -43.65 -6.36
C ALA A 139 5.50 -43.91 -7.87
N ALA A 140 5.81 -42.88 -8.67
CA ALA A 140 6.06 -43.02 -10.11
C ALA A 140 7.24 -43.95 -10.41
N GLN A 141 8.33 -43.85 -9.64
CA GLN A 141 9.49 -44.71 -9.79
C GLN A 141 9.15 -46.17 -9.48
N ARG A 142 8.43 -46.42 -8.37
CA ARG A 142 7.93 -47.76 -8.03
C ARG A 142 7.04 -48.33 -9.14
N GLN A 143 6.18 -47.49 -9.72
CA GLN A 143 5.32 -47.91 -10.81
C GLN A 143 6.12 -48.32 -12.06
N ALA A 144 7.18 -47.58 -12.40
CA ALA A 144 8.09 -47.94 -13.47
C ALA A 144 8.85 -49.25 -13.20
N ASP A 145 9.20 -49.54 -11.94
CA ASP A 145 9.82 -50.80 -11.56
C ASP A 145 8.80 -51.98 -11.62
N SER A 146 7.53 -51.75 -11.27
CA SER A 146 6.45 -52.72 -11.49
C SER A 146 6.26 -53.11 -12.95
N VAL A 147 6.46 -52.18 -13.91
CA VAL A 147 6.42 -52.51 -15.35
C VAL A 147 7.49 -53.56 -15.71
N LYS A 148 8.71 -53.42 -15.17
CA LYS A 148 9.79 -54.40 -15.42
C LYS A 148 9.43 -55.77 -14.86
N MET A 149 8.84 -55.80 -13.66
CA MET A 149 8.38 -57.02 -13.01
C MET A 149 7.25 -57.71 -13.77
N VAL A 150 6.35 -56.95 -14.39
CA VAL A 150 5.29 -57.48 -15.26
C VAL A 150 5.86 -58.02 -16.57
N ALA A 151 6.91 -57.41 -17.13
CA ALA A 151 7.61 -57.97 -18.29
C ALA A 151 8.29 -59.31 -17.98
N GLU A 152 8.83 -59.48 -16.77
CA GLU A 152 9.36 -60.78 -16.31
C GLU A 152 8.27 -61.86 -16.20
N LEU A 153 7.07 -61.50 -15.75
CA LEU A 153 5.90 -62.40 -15.75
C LEU A 153 5.56 -62.88 -17.16
N GLU A 154 5.59 -61.98 -18.15
CA GLU A 154 5.33 -62.32 -19.56
C GLU A 154 6.33 -63.36 -20.07
N GLN A 155 7.62 -63.15 -19.78
CA GLN A 155 8.68 -64.07 -20.17
C GLN A 155 8.55 -65.44 -19.49
N GLN A 156 8.23 -65.48 -18.19
CA GLN A 156 8.02 -66.73 -17.47
C GLN A 156 6.79 -67.50 -18.00
N ALA A 157 5.69 -66.80 -18.29
CA ALA A 157 4.50 -67.40 -18.91
C ALA A 157 4.82 -67.99 -20.30
N SER A 158 5.61 -67.28 -21.11
CA SER A 158 6.10 -67.78 -22.41
C SER A 158 6.90 -69.09 -22.26
N ASN A 159 7.84 -69.11 -21.31
CA ASN A 159 8.65 -70.29 -21.02
C ASN A 159 7.80 -71.49 -20.59
N ILE A 160 6.76 -71.28 -19.76
CA ILE A 160 5.78 -72.32 -19.41
C ILE A 160 5.11 -72.85 -20.68
N GLY A 161 4.62 -71.96 -21.55
CA GLY A 161 3.97 -72.33 -22.80
C GLY A 161 4.84 -73.23 -23.69
N ASP A 162 6.14 -72.97 -23.78
CA ASP A 162 7.06 -73.77 -24.59
C ASP A 162 7.33 -75.17 -24.00
N ILE A 163 7.43 -75.29 -22.67
CA ILE A 163 7.57 -76.59 -22.01
C ILE A 163 6.27 -77.39 -22.12
N VAL A 164 5.12 -76.74 -21.99
CA VAL A 164 3.81 -77.40 -22.12
C VAL A 164 3.59 -77.94 -23.53
N LYS A 165 4.08 -77.26 -24.58
CA LYS A 165 4.11 -77.82 -25.95
C LYS A 165 4.95 -79.11 -26.03
N ALA A 166 6.06 -79.19 -25.29
CA ALA A 166 6.85 -80.42 -25.21
C ALA A 166 6.07 -81.54 -24.50
N VAL A 167 5.41 -81.26 -23.38
CA VAL A 167 4.54 -82.22 -22.68
C VAL A 167 3.41 -82.72 -23.58
N ALA A 168 2.75 -81.84 -24.34
CA ALA A 168 1.72 -82.23 -25.30
C ALA A 168 2.27 -83.19 -26.38
N ARG A 169 3.46 -82.91 -26.93
CA ARG A 169 4.12 -83.82 -27.89
C ARG A 169 4.49 -85.17 -27.26
N ILE A 170 4.97 -85.17 -26.01
CA ILE A 170 5.28 -86.40 -25.27
C ILE A 170 4.03 -87.23 -25.03
N ALA A 171 2.92 -86.59 -24.65
CA ALA A 171 1.63 -87.24 -24.46
C ALA A 171 1.11 -87.86 -25.77
N ASP A 172 1.16 -87.13 -26.90
CA ASP A 172 0.79 -87.64 -28.22
C ASP A 172 1.67 -88.83 -28.66
N GLN A 173 2.99 -88.74 -28.47
CA GLN A 173 3.92 -89.84 -28.76
C GLN A 173 3.66 -91.07 -27.87
N THR A 174 3.35 -90.84 -26.59
CA THR A 174 2.97 -91.91 -25.65
C THR A 174 1.66 -92.56 -26.06
N ASN A 175 0.68 -91.78 -26.52
CA ASN A 175 -0.60 -92.24 -27.03
C ASN A 175 -0.42 -93.12 -28.29
N LEU A 176 0.43 -92.70 -29.23
CA LEU A 176 0.76 -93.47 -30.43
C LEU A 176 1.48 -94.79 -30.11
N LEU A 177 2.42 -94.78 -29.16
CA LEU A 177 3.10 -96.00 -28.70
C LEU A 177 2.13 -96.95 -28.00
N ALA A 178 1.21 -96.43 -27.18
CA ALA A 178 0.18 -97.21 -26.51
C ALA A 178 -0.81 -97.83 -27.51
N LEU A 179 -1.20 -97.09 -28.55
CA LEU A 179 -2.02 -97.63 -29.65
C LEU A 179 -1.30 -98.77 -30.39
N ASN A 180 -0.03 -98.59 -30.72
CA ASN A 180 0.78 -99.64 -31.35
C ASN A 180 0.91 -100.87 -30.44
N ALA A 181 1.09 -100.67 -29.13
CA ALA A 181 1.10 -101.74 -28.14
C ALA A 181 -0.24 -102.48 -28.05
N ALA A 182 -1.37 -101.75 -28.09
CA ALA A 182 -2.71 -102.34 -28.07
C ALA A 182 -2.99 -103.19 -29.33
N ILE A 183 -2.55 -102.73 -30.51
CA ILE A 183 -2.63 -103.48 -31.77
C ILE A 183 -1.79 -104.76 -31.70
N GLU A 184 -0.55 -104.68 -31.23
CA GLU A 184 0.33 -105.85 -31.12
C GLU A 184 -0.17 -106.83 -30.05
N ALA A 185 -0.78 -106.33 -28.97
CA ALA A 185 -1.43 -107.14 -27.95
C ALA A 185 -2.66 -107.89 -28.49
N ALA A 186 -3.46 -107.25 -29.34
CA ALA A 186 -4.55 -107.93 -30.04
C ALA A 186 -4.04 -109.02 -31.01
N ARG A 187 -2.88 -108.78 -31.63
CA ARG A 187 -2.21 -109.70 -32.56
C ARG A 187 -1.63 -110.95 -31.87
N ALA A 188 -1.14 -110.81 -30.63
CA ALA A 188 -0.62 -111.90 -29.80
C ALA A 188 -1.70 -112.81 -29.16
N GLY A 189 -2.99 -112.55 -29.42
CA GLY A 189 -4.09 -113.42 -29.04
C GLY A 189 -4.22 -113.65 -27.52
N LYS A 190 -4.24 -114.90 -27.06
CA LYS A 190 -4.41 -115.23 -25.62
C LYS A 190 -3.22 -114.77 -24.76
N HIS A 191 -2.02 -114.63 -25.34
CA HIS A 191 -0.81 -114.19 -24.64
C HIS A 191 -0.70 -112.66 -24.54
N GLY A 192 -1.47 -111.92 -25.36
CA GLY A 192 -1.50 -110.46 -25.38
C GLY A 192 -2.52 -109.80 -24.43
N LYS A 193 -3.40 -110.57 -23.79
CA LYS A 193 -4.52 -110.02 -23.01
C LYS A 193 -4.11 -109.10 -21.86
N GLY A 194 -3.03 -109.44 -21.14
CA GLY A 194 -2.49 -108.57 -20.08
C GLY A 194 -1.87 -107.29 -20.63
N PHE A 195 -1.18 -107.38 -21.77
CA PHE A 195 -0.58 -106.24 -22.46
C PHE A 195 -1.63 -105.29 -23.07
N ALA A 196 -2.76 -105.83 -23.55
CA ALA A 196 -3.85 -105.03 -24.09
C ALA A 196 -4.44 -104.10 -23.03
N VAL A 197 -4.67 -104.61 -21.81
CA VAL A 197 -5.20 -103.81 -20.69
C VAL A 197 -4.22 -102.72 -20.26
N VAL A 198 -2.91 -103.04 -20.16
CA VAL A 198 -1.88 -102.03 -19.83
C VAL A 198 -1.75 -100.98 -20.93
N ALA A 199 -1.83 -101.38 -22.20
CA ALA A 199 -1.76 -100.47 -23.34
C ALA A 199 -2.97 -99.53 -23.39
N ASP A 200 -4.19 -100.02 -23.16
CA ASP A 200 -5.39 -99.17 -23.09
C ASP A 200 -5.36 -98.20 -21.90
N GLU A 201 -4.81 -98.62 -20.76
CA GLU A 201 -4.64 -97.76 -19.59
C GLU A 201 -3.59 -96.67 -19.84
N VAL A 202 -2.43 -97.01 -20.41
CA VAL A 202 -1.41 -96.02 -20.82
C VAL A 202 -1.97 -95.05 -21.87
N ARG A 203 -2.78 -95.54 -22.81
CA ARG A 203 -3.45 -94.70 -23.80
C ARG A 203 -4.38 -93.67 -23.14
N THR A 204 -5.19 -94.12 -22.18
CA THR A 204 -6.10 -93.26 -21.42
C THR A 204 -5.36 -92.21 -20.59
N LEU A 205 -4.23 -92.59 -19.98
CA LEU A 205 -3.35 -91.68 -19.26
C LEU A 205 -2.68 -90.66 -20.21
N ALA A 206 -2.24 -91.09 -21.39
CA ALA A 206 -1.66 -90.21 -22.41
C ALA A 206 -2.68 -89.18 -22.93
N GLU A 207 -3.91 -89.60 -23.24
CA GLU A 207 -5.01 -88.70 -23.61
C GLU A 207 -5.33 -87.68 -22.49
N THR A 208 -5.24 -88.12 -21.22
CA THR A 208 -5.43 -87.25 -20.06
C THR A 208 -4.31 -86.21 -19.95
N SER A 209 -3.05 -86.62 -20.09
CA SER A 209 -1.89 -85.72 -20.12
C SER A 209 -1.96 -84.71 -21.28
N GLU A 210 -2.38 -85.15 -22.46
CA GLU A 210 -2.55 -84.28 -23.63
C GLU A 210 -3.63 -83.21 -23.37
N LYS A 211 -4.79 -83.63 -22.83
CA LYS A 211 -5.86 -82.72 -22.45
C LYS A 211 -5.42 -81.72 -21.39
N SER A 212 -4.71 -82.17 -20.36
CA SER A 212 -4.15 -81.31 -19.31
C SER A 212 -3.13 -80.32 -19.89
N ALA A 213 -2.23 -80.76 -20.78
CA ALA A 213 -1.28 -79.88 -21.45
C ALA A 213 -1.99 -78.82 -22.29
N LYS A 214 -3.04 -79.18 -23.02
CA LYS A 214 -3.86 -78.21 -23.78
C LYS A 214 -4.55 -77.20 -22.88
N GLN A 215 -5.12 -77.64 -21.75
CA GLN A 215 -5.72 -76.74 -20.77
C GLN A 215 -4.68 -75.77 -20.19
N ILE A 216 -3.45 -76.22 -19.93
CA ILE A 216 -2.38 -75.32 -19.50
C ILE A 216 -2.03 -74.32 -20.61
N GLN A 217 -1.95 -74.73 -21.88
CA GLN A 217 -1.69 -73.79 -22.99
C GLN A 217 -2.74 -72.68 -23.06
N ASP A 218 -4.02 -73.02 -22.92
CA ASP A 218 -5.12 -72.04 -22.93
C ASP A 218 -4.98 -71.07 -21.74
N LEU A 219 -4.66 -71.57 -20.53
CA LEU A 219 -4.44 -70.75 -19.34
C LEU A 219 -3.19 -69.86 -19.45
N VAL A 220 -2.11 -70.36 -20.06
CA VAL A 220 -0.89 -69.57 -20.31
C VAL A 220 -1.17 -68.44 -21.31
N ALA A 221 -1.92 -68.71 -22.38
CA ALA A 221 -2.33 -67.68 -23.33
C ALA A 221 -3.21 -66.61 -22.65
N GLN A 222 -4.09 -67.02 -21.73
CA GLN A 222 -4.85 -66.08 -20.90
C GLN A 222 -3.93 -65.23 -20.02
N ILE A 223 -2.94 -65.83 -19.34
CA ILE A 223 -1.94 -65.09 -18.54
C ILE A 223 -1.23 -64.05 -19.39
N GLN A 224 -0.74 -64.42 -20.57
CA GLN A 224 -0.02 -63.50 -21.47
C GLN A 224 -0.88 -62.28 -21.87
N GLY A 225 -2.15 -62.49 -22.17
CA GLY A 225 -3.08 -61.40 -22.50
C GLY A 225 -3.36 -60.47 -21.31
N GLU A 226 -3.56 -61.04 -20.12
CA GLU A 226 -3.78 -60.27 -18.89
C GLU A 226 -2.52 -59.48 -18.48
N VAL A 227 -1.34 -60.10 -18.53
CA VAL A 227 -0.04 -59.47 -18.26
C VAL A 227 0.20 -58.27 -19.19
N LYS A 228 -0.08 -58.42 -20.49
CA LYS A 228 0.04 -57.30 -21.44
C LYS A 228 -0.88 -56.14 -21.08
N THR A 229 -2.14 -56.43 -20.73
CA THR A 229 -3.11 -55.41 -20.35
C THR A 229 -2.69 -54.68 -19.07
N ILE A 230 -2.14 -55.41 -18.10
CA ILE A 230 -1.58 -54.83 -16.86
C ILE A 230 -0.38 -53.94 -17.19
N SER A 231 0.54 -54.40 -18.04
CA SER A 231 1.73 -53.64 -18.45
C SER A 231 1.35 -52.30 -19.10
N ASP A 232 0.44 -52.32 -20.07
CA ASP A 232 -0.05 -51.12 -20.76
C ASP A 232 -0.71 -50.13 -19.77
N GLY A 233 -1.53 -50.64 -18.84
CA GLY A 233 -2.20 -49.81 -17.84
C GLY A 233 -1.27 -49.20 -16.79
N ILE A 234 -0.25 -49.93 -16.35
CA ILE A 234 0.77 -49.42 -15.42
C ILE A 234 1.65 -48.37 -16.13
N ASN A 235 2.02 -48.61 -17.40
CA ASN A 235 2.89 -47.70 -18.15
C ASN A 235 2.20 -46.36 -18.47
N ASP A 236 0.94 -46.37 -18.95
CA ASP A 236 0.16 -45.14 -19.18
C ASP A 236 0.00 -44.32 -17.90
N SER A 237 -0.23 -45.00 -16.78
CA SER A 237 -0.34 -44.35 -15.47
C SER A 237 1.01 -43.75 -15.01
N ALA A 238 2.13 -44.45 -15.21
CA ALA A 238 3.46 -43.94 -14.89
C ALA A 238 3.82 -42.68 -15.72
N GLU A 239 3.48 -42.64 -17.00
CA GLU A 239 3.71 -41.46 -17.86
C GLU A 239 2.90 -40.24 -17.40
N LYS A 240 1.61 -40.43 -17.08
CA LYS A 240 0.74 -39.36 -16.56
C LYS A 240 1.29 -38.79 -15.25
N VAL A 241 1.65 -39.65 -14.30
CA VAL A 241 2.19 -39.21 -13.01
C VAL A 241 3.51 -38.44 -13.18
N LYS A 242 4.36 -38.84 -14.14
CA LYS A 242 5.59 -38.10 -14.46
C LYS A 242 5.31 -36.67 -14.95
N SER A 243 4.28 -36.48 -15.77
CA SER A 243 3.84 -35.14 -16.17
C SER A 243 3.38 -34.30 -14.98
N GLU A 244 2.66 -34.91 -14.02
CA GLU A 244 2.21 -34.22 -12.82
C GLU A 244 3.37 -33.81 -11.88
N VAL A 245 4.47 -34.58 -11.86
CA VAL A 245 5.69 -34.19 -11.14
C VAL A 245 6.30 -32.90 -11.73
N GLU A 246 6.32 -32.74 -13.05
CA GLU A 246 6.80 -31.51 -13.69
C GLU A 246 5.86 -30.32 -13.47
N ASN A 247 4.53 -30.54 -13.49
CA ASN A 247 3.54 -29.54 -13.09
C ASN A 247 3.78 -29.06 -11.65
N GLY A 248 4.04 -30.00 -10.74
CA GLY A 248 4.41 -29.71 -9.36
C GLY A 248 5.63 -28.80 -9.22
N LYS A 249 6.72 -29.09 -9.96
CA LYS A 249 7.92 -28.24 -9.96
C LYS A 249 7.61 -26.81 -10.41
N THR A 250 6.73 -26.67 -11.41
CA THR A 250 6.26 -25.36 -11.89
C THR A 250 5.49 -24.62 -10.80
N ILE A 251 4.58 -25.30 -10.07
CA ILE A 251 3.86 -24.71 -8.93
C ILE A 251 4.84 -24.16 -7.89
N ASN A 252 5.87 -24.93 -7.54
CA ASN A 252 6.88 -24.49 -6.57
C ASN A 252 7.64 -23.24 -7.03
N SER A 253 8.05 -23.18 -8.30
CA SER A 253 8.70 -21.98 -8.85
C SER A 253 7.78 -20.76 -8.82
N GLN A 254 6.49 -20.94 -9.09
CA GLN A 254 5.50 -19.86 -9.06
C GLN A 254 5.21 -19.41 -7.62
N LEU A 255 5.14 -20.33 -6.65
CA LEU A 255 5.02 -20.01 -5.23
C LEU A 255 6.23 -19.24 -4.70
N GLU A 256 7.44 -19.56 -5.17
CA GLU A 256 8.64 -18.81 -4.81
C GLU A 256 8.61 -17.38 -5.37
N GLN A 257 8.13 -17.21 -6.61
CA GLN A 257 7.90 -15.87 -7.17
C GLN A 257 6.87 -15.09 -6.36
N ILE A 258 5.73 -15.71 -6.01
CA ILE A 258 4.72 -15.10 -5.13
C ILE A 258 5.34 -14.67 -3.79
N ARG A 259 6.22 -15.50 -3.21
CA ARG A 259 6.91 -15.18 -1.95
C ARG A 259 7.78 -13.94 -2.07
N VAL A 260 8.54 -13.81 -3.17
CA VAL A 260 9.38 -12.62 -3.42
C VAL A 260 8.52 -11.37 -3.57
N ASP A 261 7.45 -11.45 -4.36
CA ASP A 261 6.54 -10.32 -4.56
C ASP A 261 5.83 -9.90 -3.27
N VAL A 262 5.42 -10.86 -2.43
CA VAL A 262 4.86 -10.60 -1.10
C VAL A 262 5.85 -9.84 -0.21
N VAL A 263 7.13 -10.21 -0.18
CA VAL A 263 8.14 -9.52 0.62
C VAL A 263 8.32 -8.07 0.17
N GLU A 264 8.30 -7.81 -1.15
CA GLU A 264 8.39 -6.45 -1.68
C GLU A 264 7.15 -5.62 -1.35
N ILE A 265 5.95 -6.22 -1.43
CA ILE A 265 4.70 -5.59 -1.01
C ILE A 265 4.75 -5.22 0.49
N THR A 266 5.21 -6.14 1.36
CA THR A 266 5.35 -5.89 2.80
C THR A 266 6.20 -4.65 3.07
N ARG A 267 7.37 -4.56 2.44
CA ARG A 267 8.25 -3.40 2.58
C ARG A 267 7.58 -2.12 2.08
N GLY A 268 6.89 -2.17 0.93
CA GLY A 268 6.19 -1.02 0.39
C GLY A 268 5.07 -0.52 1.31
N ILE A 269 4.28 -1.42 1.90
CA ILE A 269 3.22 -1.07 2.86
C ILE A 269 3.80 -0.48 4.14
N GLN A 270 4.94 -0.97 4.62
CA GLN A 270 5.62 -0.40 5.79
C GLN A 270 6.08 1.04 5.53
N ASP A 271 6.65 1.30 4.34
CA ASP A 271 7.01 2.65 3.91
C ASP A 271 5.77 3.57 3.87
N VAL A 272 4.63 3.08 3.34
CA VAL A 272 3.35 3.81 3.32
C VAL A 272 2.87 4.12 4.74
N ALA A 273 2.86 3.14 5.64
CA ALA A 273 2.39 3.32 7.01
C ALA A 273 3.25 4.33 7.78
N ALA A 274 4.58 4.25 7.64
CA ALA A 274 5.51 5.21 8.23
C ALA A 274 5.31 6.62 7.65
N GLY A 275 5.17 6.73 6.32
CA GLY A 275 4.90 7.99 5.63
C GLY A 275 3.57 8.62 6.05
N ALA A 276 2.51 7.83 6.17
CA ALA A 276 1.19 8.30 6.62
C ALA A 276 1.24 8.80 8.08
N GLN A 277 1.94 8.09 8.97
CA GLN A 277 2.12 8.53 10.36
C GLN A 277 2.91 9.84 10.46
N GLN A 278 4.01 9.95 9.69
CA GLN A 278 4.81 11.18 9.64
C GLN A 278 4.03 12.35 9.03
N SER A 279 3.25 12.09 7.97
CA SER A 279 2.38 13.09 7.34
C SER A 279 1.25 13.52 8.28
N GLY A 280 0.71 12.60 9.09
CA GLY A 280 -0.30 12.93 10.10
C GLY A 280 0.23 13.87 11.19
N ALA A 281 1.45 13.64 11.66
CA ALA A 281 2.11 14.57 12.60
C ALA A 281 2.34 15.95 11.98
N ALA A 282 2.80 16.00 10.72
CA ALA A 282 2.99 17.26 9.98
C ALA A 282 1.66 17.98 9.73
N ALA A 283 0.60 17.26 9.39
CA ALA A 283 -0.74 17.82 9.18
C ALA A 283 -1.33 18.43 10.46
N LEU A 284 -1.11 17.81 11.63
CA LEU A 284 -1.51 18.38 12.91
C LEU A 284 -0.71 19.65 13.26
N GLN A 285 0.59 19.68 12.97
CA GLN A 285 1.40 20.87 13.18
C GLN A 285 0.95 22.02 12.27
N ALA A 286 0.73 21.75 10.99
CA ALA A 286 0.26 22.73 10.03
C ALA A 286 -1.15 23.24 10.36
N LEU A 287 -2.03 22.36 10.85
CA LEU A 287 -3.36 22.74 11.34
C LEU A 287 -3.24 23.78 12.48
N LYS A 288 -2.37 23.52 13.48
CA LYS A 288 -2.12 24.47 14.57
C LYS A 288 -1.56 25.79 14.06
N GLY A 289 -0.61 25.76 13.13
CA GLY A 289 -0.08 26.97 12.49
C GLY A 289 -1.17 27.76 11.76
N THR A 290 -2.11 27.07 11.11
CA THR A 290 -3.25 27.71 10.42
C THR A 290 -4.24 28.32 11.42
N GLU A 291 -4.46 27.72 12.58
CA GLU A 291 -5.26 28.31 13.66
C GLU A 291 -4.61 29.59 14.20
N GLU A 292 -3.28 29.61 14.34
CA GLU A 292 -2.53 30.80 14.75
C GLU A 292 -2.60 31.91 13.69
N ILE A 293 -2.52 31.56 12.40
CA ILE A 293 -2.72 32.51 11.29
C ILE A 293 -4.11 33.13 11.34
N ALA A 294 -5.16 32.32 11.51
CA ALA A 294 -6.54 32.81 11.56
C ALA A 294 -6.75 33.78 12.74
N ALA A 295 -6.24 33.43 13.93
CA ALA A 295 -6.30 34.32 15.09
C ALA A 295 -5.54 35.63 14.87
N ALA A 296 -4.34 35.57 14.29
CA ALA A 296 -3.56 36.76 13.96
C ALA A 296 -4.24 37.61 12.87
N ALA A 297 -4.93 37.00 11.90
CA ALA A 297 -5.70 37.70 10.88
C ALA A 297 -6.89 38.46 11.48
N GLU A 298 -7.63 37.84 12.39
CA GLU A 298 -8.75 38.48 13.10
C GLU A 298 -8.26 39.65 13.98
N GLU A 299 -7.17 39.46 14.71
CA GLU A 299 -6.57 40.51 15.53
C GLU A 299 -6.04 41.68 14.67
N GLN A 300 -5.42 41.36 13.53
CA GLN A 300 -4.96 42.35 12.56
C GLN A 300 -6.12 43.14 11.96
N SER A 301 -7.22 42.47 11.59
CA SER A 301 -8.41 43.12 11.05
C SER A 301 -9.03 44.08 12.08
N ALA A 302 -9.21 43.63 13.32
CA ALA A 302 -9.73 44.46 14.41
C ALA A 302 -8.84 45.68 14.69
N ALA A 303 -7.52 45.51 14.73
CA ALA A 303 -6.58 46.61 14.90
C ALA A 303 -6.60 47.59 13.70
N SER A 304 -6.84 47.09 12.49
CA SER A 304 -6.97 47.91 11.29
C SER A 304 -8.27 48.72 11.29
N GLU A 305 -9.40 48.13 11.69
CA GLU A 305 -10.67 48.83 11.88
C GLU A 305 -10.56 49.93 12.94
N GLU A 306 -9.91 49.64 14.07
CA GLU A 306 -9.66 50.63 15.12
C GLU A 306 -8.77 51.77 14.61
N SER A 307 -7.68 51.45 13.91
CA SER A 307 -6.79 52.42 13.29
C SER A 307 -7.53 53.31 12.28
N ALA A 308 -8.32 52.72 11.38
CA ALA A 308 -9.11 53.45 10.38
C ALA A 308 -10.13 54.39 11.03
N LYS A 309 -10.78 53.95 12.12
CA LYS A 309 -11.68 54.80 12.90
C LYS A 309 -10.95 55.98 13.52
N THR A 310 -9.81 55.74 14.18
CA THR A 310 -9.01 56.81 14.80
C THR A 310 -8.43 57.78 13.76
N VAL A 311 -8.05 57.29 12.58
CA VAL A 311 -7.63 58.14 11.45
C VAL A 311 -8.79 59.02 10.98
N ALA A 312 -10.03 58.51 10.95
CA ALA A 312 -11.20 59.32 10.61
C ALA A 312 -11.48 60.42 11.65
N GLU A 313 -11.38 60.10 12.94
CA GLU A 313 -11.48 61.08 14.04
C GLU A 313 -10.39 62.15 13.93
N GLN A 314 -9.16 61.74 13.61
CA GLN A 314 -8.04 62.65 13.41
C GLN A 314 -8.18 63.54 12.17
N THR A 315 -8.74 63.01 11.07
CA THR A 315 -9.02 63.78 9.85
C THR A 315 -10.05 64.87 10.13
N GLN A 316 -11.05 64.59 10.96
CA GLN A 316 -12.02 65.59 11.42
C GLN A 316 -11.34 66.69 12.25
N ALA A 317 -10.48 66.32 13.21
CA ALA A 317 -9.73 67.29 14.01
C ALA A 317 -8.78 68.15 13.15
N LEU A 318 -8.19 67.58 12.09
CA LEU A 318 -7.36 68.33 11.13
C LEU A 318 -8.17 69.35 10.33
N ALA A 319 -9.39 69.01 9.91
CA ALA A 319 -10.28 69.96 9.24
C ALA A 319 -10.71 71.11 10.18
N GLU A 320 -10.92 70.83 11.47
CA GLU A 320 -11.19 71.83 12.49
C GLU A 320 -9.97 72.75 12.72
N CYS A 321 -8.76 72.18 12.79
CA CYS A 321 -7.51 72.94 12.82
C CYS A 321 -7.35 73.85 11.59
N GLU A 322 -7.66 73.36 10.39
CA GLU A 322 -7.56 74.14 9.15
C GLU A 322 -8.50 75.35 9.18
N GLN A 323 -9.75 75.14 9.60
CA GLN A 323 -10.73 76.22 9.73
C GLN A 323 -10.32 77.24 10.79
N ALA A 324 -9.82 76.77 11.94
CA ALA A 324 -9.35 77.65 13.02
C ALA A 324 -8.08 78.44 12.63
N ALA A 325 -7.17 77.83 11.87
CA ALA A 325 -6.00 78.50 11.33
C ALA A 325 -6.39 79.58 10.30
N GLN A 326 -7.36 79.31 9.44
CA GLN A 326 -7.90 80.30 8.50
C GLN A 326 -8.53 81.48 9.26
N ASN A 327 -9.33 81.21 10.29
CA ASN A 327 -9.91 82.24 11.16
C ASN A 327 -8.81 83.07 11.84
N LEU A 328 -7.76 82.44 12.37
CA LEU A 328 -6.60 83.15 12.95
C LEU A 328 -5.87 84.04 11.95
N SER A 329 -5.79 83.62 10.69
CA SER A 329 -5.17 84.43 9.63
C SER A 329 -5.98 85.70 9.39
N GLU A 330 -7.31 85.58 9.35
CA GLU A 330 -8.24 86.72 9.23
C GLU A 330 -8.17 87.64 10.45
N LEU A 331 -8.16 87.06 11.65
CA LEU A 331 -8.01 87.80 12.91
C LEU A 331 -6.65 88.50 13.01
N ALA A 332 -5.57 87.92 12.50
CA ALA A 332 -4.27 88.57 12.45
C ALA A 332 -4.28 89.80 11.53
N GLU A 333 -4.99 89.73 10.40
CA GLU A 333 -5.17 90.86 9.49
C GLU A 333 -6.09 91.94 10.10
N GLU A 334 -7.13 91.54 10.83
CA GLU A 334 -7.97 92.46 11.60
C GLU A 334 -7.19 93.11 12.74
N LEU A 335 -6.41 92.34 13.50
CA LEU A 335 -5.54 92.82 14.57
C LEU A 335 -4.52 93.86 14.07
N LYS A 336 -4.06 93.75 12.82
CA LYS A 336 -3.18 94.74 12.18
C LYS A 336 -3.85 96.11 11.98
N ASN A 337 -5.17 96.12 11.77
CA ASN A 337 -5.96 97.31 11.42
C ASN A 337 -6.96 97.75 12.51
N SER A 338 -7.10 96.97 13.59
CA SER A 338 -8.10 97.16 14.63
C SER A 338 -7.84 98.39 15.51
N THR A 339 -8.92 99.06 15.88
CA THR A 339 -8.91 100.14 16.89
C THR A 339 -9.15 99.63 18.31
N ASP A 340 -9.58 98.38 18.48
CA ASP A 340 -9.84 97.73 19.78
C ASP A 340 -8.93 96.49 19.93
N ILE A 341 -7.69 96.75 20.35
CA ILE A 341 -6.62 95.74 20.45
C ILE A 341 -6.99 94.66 21.47
N ALA A 342 -7.64 95.03 22.58
CA ALA A 342 -8.01 94.09 23.63
C ALA A 342 -9.04 93.07 23.11
N LYS A 343 -10.05 93.54 22.38
CA LYS A 343 -11.06 92.67 21.77
C LYS A 343 -10.45 91.74 20.72
N SER A 344 -9.65 92.27 19.79
CA SER A 344 -9.01 91.44 18.75
C SER A 344 -7.99 90.46 19.34
N ALA A 345 -7.27 90.83 20.40
CA ALA A 345 -6.37 89.92 21.11
C ALA A 345 -7.13 88.81 21.85
N GLU A 346 -8.29 89.11 22.45
CA GLU A 346 -9.15 88.11 23.08
C GLU A 346 -9.72 87.11 22.06
N GLU A 347 -10.10 87.57 20.87
CA GLU A 347 -10.55 86.71 19.77
C GLU A 347 -9.40 85.81 19.24
N VAL A 348 -8.16 86.34 19.14
CA VAL A 348 -6.97 85.55 18.75
C VAL A 348 -6.64 84.51 19.81
N ALA A 349 -6.71 84.86 21.10
CA ALA A 349 -6.49 83.93 22.20
C ALA A 349 -7.51 82.78 22.18
N SER A 350 -8.80 83.10 21.99
CA SER A 350 -9.87 82.09 21.87
C SER A 350 -9.64 81.13 20.71
N ALA A 351 -9.26 81.64 19.53
CA ALA A 351 -8.97 80.80 18.37
C ALA A 351 -7.71 79.93 18.57
N ALA A 352 -6.70 80.44 19.28
CA ALA A 352 -5.52 79.68 19.66
C ALA A 352 -5.85 78.57 20.68
N GLU A 353 -6.75 78.82 21.65
CA GLU A 353 -7.24 77.78 22.56
C GLU A 353 -7.99 76.67 21.82
N GLU A 354 -8.87 77.01 20.86
CA GLU A 354 -9.57 76.04 20.02
C GLU A 354 -8.58 75.16 19.23
N LEU A 355 -7.59 75.76 18.58
CA LEU A 355 -6.51 75.04 17.88
C LEU A 355 -5.68 74.15 18.80
N SER A 356 -5.35 74.64 19.99
CA SER A 356 -4.59 73.87 20.99
C SER A 356 -5.35 72.59 21.35
N SER A 357 -6.66 72.68 21.54
CA SER A 357 -7.51 71.52 21.85
C SER A 357 -7.56 70.52 20.68
N ALA A 358 -7.68 70.98 19.44
CA ALA A 358 -7.71 70.13 18.26
C ALA A 358 -6.36 69.46 17.99
N VAL A 359 -5.23 70.16 18.22
CA VAL A 359 -3.87 69.57 18.12
C VAL A 359 -3.61 68.55 19.23
N GLN A 360 -4.09 68.78 20.46
CA GLN A 360 -4.03 67.76 21.51
C GLN A 360 -4.78 66.49 21.12
N GLU A 361 -5.94 66.62 20.48
CA GLU A 361 -6.72 65.48 19.98
C GLU A 361 -5.99 64.76 18.83
N ILE A 362 -5.38 65.50 17.90
CA ILE A 362 -4.54 64.91 16.83
C ILE A 362 -3.38 64.09 17.41
N ASN A 363 -2.71 64.59 18.45
CA ASN A 363 -1.58 63.92 19.08
C ASN A 363 -2.03 62.66 19.85
N ARG A 364 -3.17 62.75 20.56
CA ARG A 364 -3.80 61.60 21.22
C ARG A 364 -4.16 60.51 20.21
N SER A 365 -4.82 60.87 19.12
CA SER A 365 -5.18 59.97 18.03
C SER A 365 -3.94 59.36 17.35
N GLY A 366 -2.90 60.16 17.10
CA GLY A 366 -1.63 59.68 16.54
C GLY A 366 -0.97 58.60 17.41
N SER A 367 -0.97 58.79 18.73
CA SER A 367 -0.45 57.78 19.67
C SER A 367 -1.26 56.49 19.66
N GLN A 368 -2.59 56.58 19.55
CA GLN A 368 -3.48 55.42 19.44
C GLN A 368 -3.27 54.67 18.11
N ILE A 369 -3.14 55.39 16.99
CA ILE A 369 -2.84 54.84 15.67
C ILE A 369 -1.51 54.07 15.72
N MET A 370 -0.46 54.66 16.30
CA MET A 370 0.85 54.02 16.39
C MET A 370 0.81 52.71 17.18
N ALA A 371 0.00 52.64 18.25
CA ALA A 371 -0.20 51.40 19.00
C ALA A 371 -0.93 50.32 18.18
N ALA A 372 -1.97 50.70 17.44
CA ALA A 372 -2.69 49.80 16.54
C ALA A 372 -1.79 49.28 15.40
N VAL A 373 -0.98 50.17 14.80
CA VAL A 373 -0.02 49.82 13.75
C VAL A 373 1.08 48.87 14.25
N ASP A 374 1.58 49.06 15.48
CA ASP A 374 2.55 48.13 16.06
C ASP A 374 1.93 46.74 16.30
N GLN A 375 0.67 46.70 16.72
CA GLN A 375 -0.07 45.44 16.87
C GLN A 375 -0.28 44.74 15.53
N ILE A 376 -0.69 45.47 14.48
CA ILE A 376 -0.81 44.96 13.11
C ILE A 376 0.51 44.34 12.65
N ARG A 377 1.62 45.07 12.82
CA ARG A 377 2.95 44.60 12.41
C ARG A 377 3.33 43.31 13.13
N LYS A 378 3.04 43.21 14.42
CA LYS A 378 3.29 41.99 15.21
C LYS A 378 2.44 40.82 14.73
N SER A 379 1.16 41.04 14.43
CA SER A 379 0.26 40.01 13.88
C SER A 379 0.72 39.53 12.50
N ALA A 380 1.11 40.45 11.61
CA ALA A 380 1.67 40.12 10.30
C ALA A 380 2.95 39.27 10.42
N GLN A 381 3.82 39.59 11.38
CA GLN A 381 5.03 38.80 11.66
C GLN A 381 4.70 37.39 12.20
N VAL A 382 3.69 37.26 13.06
CA VAL A 382 3.19 35.96 13.53
C VAL A 382 2.63 35.14 12.37
N GLN A 383 1.83 35.75 11.48
CA GLN A 383 1.32 35.10 10.28
C GLN A 383 2.46 34.60 9.39
N ALA A 384 3.46 35.44 9.09
CA ALA A 384 4.59 35.08 8.25
C ALA A 384 5.35 33.85 8.82
N SER A 385 5.65 33.86 10.11
CA SER A 385 6.32 32.73 10.78
C SER A 385 5.47 31.45 10.74
N ALA A 386 4.18 31.53 11.05
CA ALA A 386 3.29 30.37 11.05
C ALA A 386 3.05 29.82 9.63
N THR A 387 3.13 30.68 8.62
CA THR A 387 3.00 30.32 7.20
C THR A 387 4.26 29.60 6.71
N GLU A 388 5.44 30.03 7.12
CA GLU A 388 6.69 29.30 6.86
C GLU A 388 6.68 27.89 7.48
N GLU A 389 6.25 27.76 8.73
CA GLU A 389 6.10 26.46 9.39
C GLU A 389 5.08 25.56 8.67
N SER A 390 3.94 26.14 8.27
CA SER A 390 2.89 25.42 7.53
C SER A 390 3.39 24.96 6.16
N ALA A 391 4.15 25.79 5.44
CA ALA A 391 4.75 25.44 4.16
C ALA A 391 5.76 24.28 4.29
N ALA A 392 6.59 24.28 5.34
CA ALA A 392 7.53 23.19 5.62
C ALA A 392 6.79 21.87 5.92
N ALA A 393 5.72 21.94 6.72
CA ALA A 393 4.90 20.78 7.01
C ALA A 393 4.16 20.24 5.77
N ILE A 394 3.67 21.12 4.90
CA ILE A 394 3.07 20.76 3.60
C ILE A 394 4.08 20.02 2.72
N ALA A 395 5.31 20.52 2.60
CA ALA A 395 6.36 19.86 1.81
C ALA A 395 6.69 18.45 2.35
N GLN A 396 6.64 18.27 3.68
CA GLN A 396 6.81 16.95 4.30
C GLN A 396 5.64 16.00 3.96
N ILE A 397 4.41 16.50 3.93
CA ILE A 397 3.23 15.73 3.52
C ILE A 397 3.33 15.35 2.03
N GLU A 398 3.69 16.30 1.14
CA GLU A 398 3.89 16.04 -0.29
C GLU A 398 4.90 14.90 -0.53
N LYS A 399 6.03 14.91 0.19
CA LYS A 399 7.02 13.83 0.12
C LYS A 399 6.45 12.48 0.59
N GLY A 400 5.66 12.48 1.67
CA GLY A 400 4.97 11.29 2.15
C GLY A 400 3.98 10.73 1.13
N LEU A 401 3.26 11.60 0.43
CA LEU A 401 2.31 11.25 -0.63
C LEU A 401 2.99 10.65 -1.85
N GLU A 402 4.10 11.21 -2.28
CA GLU A 402 4.88 10.68 -3.41
C GLU A 402 5.30 9.23 -3.15
N VAL A 403 5.84 8.97 -1.95
CA VAL A 403 6.19 7.60 -1.51
C VAL A 403 4.95 6.72 -1.47
N ALA A 404 3.84 7.20 -0.89
CA ALA A 404 2.63 6.41 -0.76
C ALA A 404 2.04 6.00 -2.13
N LEU A 405 1.95 6.93 -3.07
CA LEU A 405 1.46 6.69 -4.44
C LEU A 405 2.36 5.67 -5.16
N GLN A 406 3.67 5.89 -5.14
CA GLN A 406 4.61 5.01 -5.82
C GLN A 406 4.58 3.58 -5.24
N ARG A 407 4.58 3.45 -3.91
CA ARG A 407 4.54 2.14 -3.24
C ARG A 407 3.23 1.42 -3.47
N ALA A 408 2.10 2.12 -3.39
CA ALA A 408 0.79 1.51 -3.59
C ALA A 408 0.55 1.10 -5.06
N GLN A 409 1.01 1.88 -6.04
CA GLN A 409 0.97 1.47 -7.45
C GLN A 409 1.77 0.19 -7.70
N ASN A 410 3.02 0.15 -7.23
CA ASN A 410 3.87 -1.04 -7.35
C ASN A 410 3.27 -2.26 -6.63
N ALA A 411 2.68 -2.05 -5.45
CA ALA A 411 1.99 -3.11 -4.73
C ALA A 411 0.78 -3.64 -5.52
N GLY A 412 -0.02 -2.75 -6.13
CA GLY A 412 -1.17 -3.12 -6.95
C GLY A 412 -0.79 -3.98 -8.16
N GLU A 413 0.28 -3.63 -8.86
CA GLU A 413 0.80 -4.43 -9.98
C GLU A 413 1.23 -5.84 -9.54
N LYS A 414 1.94 -5.93 -8.41
CA LYS A 414 2.39 -7.22 -7.85
C LYS A 414 1.23 -8.07 -7.33
N VAL A 415 0.25 -7.46 -6.66
CA VAL A 415 -0.97 -8.14 -6.20
C VAL A 415 -1.71 -8.77 -7.39
N LYS A 416 -1.82 -8.04 -8.51
CA LYS A 416 -2.41 -8.57 -9.73
C LYS A 416 -1.62 -9.76 -10.30
N SER A 417 -0.29 -9.65 -10.33
CA SER A 417 0.59 -10.76 -10.74
C SER A 417 0.41 -11.99 -9.83
N ILE A 418 0.40 -11.80 -8.50
CA ILE A 418 0.17 -12.86 -7.51
C ILE A 418 -1.18 -13.53 -7.74
N SER A 419 -2.26 -12.76 -7.94
CA SER A 419 -3.61 -13.29 -8.19
C SER A 419 -3.67 -14.19 -9.44
N GLN A 420 -2.98 -13.80 -10.51
CA GLN A 420 -2.84 -14.62 -11.73
C GLN A 420 -2.08 -15.91 -11.45
N LEU A 421 -0.94 -15.84 -10.75
CA LEU A 421 -0.14 -17.01 -10.38
C LEU A 421 -0.89 -17.95 -9.44
N LEU A 422 -1.66 -17.44 -8.47
CA LEU A 422 -2.50 -18.25 -7.58
C LEU A 422 -3.59 -18.98 -8.35
N THR A 423 -4.20 -18.33 -9.34
CA THR A 423 -5.19 -18.96 -10.22
C THR A 423 -4.57 -20.13 -11.00
N LEU A 424 -3.38 -19.92 -11.59
CA LEU A 424 -2.64 -20.96 -12.32
C LEU A 424 -2.21 -22.11 -11.40
N ASN A 425 -1.71 -21.79 -10.21
CA ASN A 425 -1.33 -22.77 -9.20
C ASN A 425 -2.52 -23.63 -8.77
N LYS A 426 -3.69 -23.02 -8.51
CA LYS A 426 -4.92 -23.74 -8.16
C LYS A 426 -5.34 -24.70 -9.27
N GLN A 427 -5.34 -24.25 -10.52
CA GLN A 427 -5.66 -25.11 -11.67
C GLN A 427 -4.67 -26.28 -11.80
N SER A 428 -3.39 -26.01 -11.60
CA SER A 428 -2.34 -27.03 -11.65
C SER A 428 -2.47 -28.06 -10.53
N VAL A 429 -2.81 -27.63 -9.31
CA VAL A 429 -3.08 -28.54 -8.18
C VAL A 429 -4.34 -29.38 -8.44
N VAL A 430 -5.39 -28.81 -9.05
CA VAL A 430 -6.58 -29.57 -9.45
C VAL A 430 -6.25 -30.61 -10.51
N SER A 431 -5.41 -30.27 -11.50
CA SER A 431 -4.91 -31.23 -12.49
C SER A 431 -4.14 -32.36 -11.81
N LEU A 432 -3.27 -32.02 -10.85
CA LEU A 432 -2.50 -33.01 -10.07
C LEU A 432 -3.43 -33.96 -9.30
N ILE A 433 -4.46 -33.44 -8.63
CA ILE A 433 -5.47 -34.26 -7.93
C ILE A 433 -6.14 -35.22 -8.92
N GLY A 434 -6.49 -34.74 -10.11
CA GLY A 434 -7.07 -35.54 -11.19
C GLY A 434 -6.12 -36.67 -11.63
N GLY A 435 -4.87 -36.33 -11.97
CA GLY A 435 -3.87 -37.29 -12.42
C GLY A 435 -3.54 -38.36 -11.37
N VAL A 436 -3.47 -37.99 -10.09
CA VAL A 436 -3.28 -38.94 -8.98
C VAL A 436 -4.52 -39.84 -8.81
N ALA A 437 -5.73 -39.30 -8.93
CA ALA A 437 -6.96 -40.09 -8.86
C ALA A 437 -7.10 -41.09 -10.02
N ASP A 438 -6.70 -40.69 -11.22
CA ASP A 438 -6.63 -41.57 -12.40
C ASP A 438 -5.60 -42.69 -12.17
N SER A 439 -4.44 -42.37 -11.59
CA SER A 439 -3.41 -43.35 -11.25
C SER A 439 -3.89 -44.37 -10.21
N VAL A 440 -4.61 -43.92 -9.17
CA VAL A 440 -5.25 -44.81 -8.18
C VAL A 440 -6.27 -45.74 -8.86
N THR A 441 -7.04 -45.22 -9.81
CA THR A 441 -8.04 -46.01 -10.53
C THR A 441 -7.39 -47.06 -11.43
N ALA A 442 -6.35 -46.68 -12.18
CA ALA A 442 -5.57 -47.59 -13.01
C ALA A 442 -4.86 -48.69 -12.18
N SER A 443 -4.27 -48.32 -11.04
CA SER A 443 -3.63 -49.26 -10.11
C SER A 443 -4.64 -50.25 -9.51
N ARG A 444 -5.86 -49.79 -9.20
CA ARG A 444 -6.94 -50.66 -8.72
C ARG A 444 -7.39 -51.68 -9.77
N ILE A 445 -7.50 -51.26 -11.03
CA ILE A 445 -7.82 -52.17 -12.15
C ILE A 445 -6.70 -53.21 -12.31
N SER A 446 -5.44 -52.76 -12.32
CA SER A 446 -4.27 -53.63 -12.44
C SER A 446 -4.19 -54.63 -11.28
N LEU A 447 -4.46 -54.20 -10.05
CA LEU A 447 -4.49 -55.07 -8.87
C LEU A 447 -5.58 -56.15 -8.97
N LYS A 448 -6.74 -55.82 -9.55
CA LYS A 448 -7.79 -56.81 -9.81
C LYS A 448 -7.31 -57.86 -10.82
N GLN A 449 -6.67 -57.43 -11.91
CA GLN A 449 -6.13 -58.33 -12.92
C GLN A 449 -4.99 -59.21 -12.36
N ILE A 450 -4.14 -58.67 -11.48
CA ILE A 450 -3.12 -59.46 -10.76
C ILE A 450 -3.74 -60.54 -9.87
N LYS A 451 -4.88 -60.24 -9.21
CA LYS A 451 -5.63 -61.25 -8.43
C LYS A 451 -6.26 -62.32 -9.33
N ASP A 452 -6.72 -61.95 -10.53
CA ASP A 452 -7.22 -62.89 -11.52
C ASP A 452 -6.07 -63.81 -12.03
N LEU A 453 -4.89 -63.26 -12.31
CA LEU A 453 -3.67 -64.00 -12.65
C LEU A 453 -3.26 -64.99 -11.56
N GLU A 454 -3.37 -64.61 -10.28
CA GLU A 454 -3.08 -65.50 -9.14
C GLU A 454 -3.99 -66.75 -9.18
N LEU A 455 -5.27 -66.57 -9.49
CA LEU A 455 -6.23 -67.67 -9.63
C LEU A 455 -5.92 -68.56 -10.82
N VAL A 456 -5.54 -67.98 -11.96
CA VAL A 456 -5.16 -68.72 -13.18
C VAL A 456 -3.89 -69.53 -12.92
N SER A 457 -2.87 -68.93 -12.30
CA SER A 457 -1.62 -69.61 -11.96
C SER A 457 -1.82 -70.79 -11.00
N ARG A 458 -2.68 -70.63 -9.97
CA ARG A 458 -3.07 -71.75 -9.08
C ARG A 458 -3.82 -72.86 -9.80
N ARG A 459 -4.56 -72.56 -10.87
CA ARG A 459 -5.19 -73.61 -11.70
C ARG A 459 -4.15 -74.36 -12.51
N ILE A 460 -3.15 -73.66 -13.07
CA ILE A 460 -2.04 -74.31 -13.78
C ILE A 460 -1.30 -75.25 -12.81
N ASP A 461 -0.95 -74.79 -11.61
CA ASP A 461 -0.27 -75.62 -10.58
C ASP A 461 -1.02 -76.93 -10.31
N LYS A 462 -2.35 -76.87 -10.13
CA LYS A 462 -3.20 -78.06 -9.95
C LYS A 462 -3.21 -79.01 -11.15
N ILE A 463 -3.19 -78.47 -12.38
CA ILE A 463 -3.18 -79.29 -13.60
C ILE A 463 -1.79 -79.93 -13.78
N VAL A 464 -0.72 -79.21 -13.43
CA VAL A 464 0.65 -79.73 -13.45
C VAL A 464 0.80 -80.89 -12.48
N ASP A 465 0.27 -80.78 -11.25
CA ASP A 465 0.23 -81.90 -10.29
C ASP A 465 -0.51 -83.13 -10.83
N ALA A 466 -1.59 -82.92 -11.61
CA ALA A 466 -2.27 -84.01 -12.30
C ALA A 466 -1.38 -84.67 -13.36
N ILE A 467 -0.66 -83.88 -14.17
CA ILE A 467 0.32 -84.40 -15.15
C ILE A 467 1.44 -85.18 -14.46
N THR A 468 1.96 -84.69 -13.34
CA THR A 468 2.97 -85.41 -12.55
C THR A 468 2.41 -86.74 -12.05
N THR A 469 1.18 -86.76 -11.53
CA THR A 469 0.51 -88.00 -11.10
C THR A 469 0.33 -88.99 -12.25
N VAL A 470 -0.14 -88.50 -13.40
CA VAL A 470 -0.33 -89.30 -14.62
C VAL A 470 1.01 -89.84 -15.12
N SER A 471 2.08 -89.03 -15.06
CA SER A 471 3.43 -89.44 -15.48
C SER A 471 3.99 -90.53 -14.56
N ILE A 472 3.75 -90.44 -13.24
CA ILE A 472 4.12 -91.49 -12.27
C ILE A 472 3.33 -92.78 -12.53
N GLN A 473 2.02 -92.69 -12.76
CA GLN A 473 1.17 -93.86 -13.07
C GLN A 473 1.59 -94.52 -14.38
N THR A 474 1.88 -93.73 -15.41
CA THR A 474 2.34 -94.20 -16.72
C THR A 474 3.69 -94.90 -16.59
N ASN A 475 4.63 -94.33 -15.82
CA ASN A 475 5.91 -94.95 -15.51
C ASN A 475 5.76 -96.29 -14.76
N MET A 476 4.85 -96.36 -13.77
CA MET A 476 4.57 -97.59 -13.03
C MET A 476 3.94 -98.68 -13.91
N LEU A 477 3.01 -98.32 -14.80
CA LEU A 477 2.40 -99.22 -15.77
C LEU A 477 3.41 -99.71 -16.80
N ALA A 478 4.32 -98.85 -17.25
CA ALA A 478 5.41 -99.20 -18.16
C ALA A 478 6.40 -100.19 -17.50
N VAL A 479 6.71 -100.01 -16.21
CA VAL A 479 7.52 -100.96 -15.44
C VAL A 479 6.81 -102.31 -15.31
N ASN A 480 5.52 -102.31 -14.95
CA ASN A 480 4.73 -103.55 -14.88
C ASN A 480 4.61 -104.24 -16.24
N GLY A 481 4.42 -103.48 -17.31
CA GLY A 481 4.42 -103.97 -18.69
C GLY A 481 5.76 -104.58 -19.10
N SER A 482 6.88 -103.97 -18.69
CA SER A 482 8.23 -104.51 -18.92
C SER A 482 8.46 -105.83 -18.19
N ILE A 483 7.96 -105.95 -16.94
CA ILE A 483 8.07 -107.16 -16.12
C ILE A 483 7.23 -108.30 -16.70
N GLU A 484 5.97 -108.00 -17.08
CA GLU A 484 5.08 -109.01 -17.67
C GLU A 484 5.59 -109.45 -19.06
N ALA A 485 6.18 -108.54 -19.82
CA ALA A 485 6.83 -108.82 -21.11
C ALA A 485 8.06 -109.73 -20.94
N ALA A 486 8.88 -109.50 -19.91
CA ALA A 486 9.98 -110.39 -19.57
C ALA A 486 9.48 -111.80 -19.14
N ARG A 487 8.30 -111.88 -18.52
CA ARG A 487 7.66 -113.13 -18.08
C ARG A 487 7.08 -113.96 -19.23
N ALA A 488 6.70 -113.32 -20.33
CA ALA A 488 6.15 -113.95 -21.55
C ALA A 488 7.20 -114.51 -22.52
N GLY A 489 8.51 -114.39 -22.21
CA GLY A 489 9.60 -114.98 -22.98
C GLY A 489 9.73 -114.41 -24.40
N GLU A 490 9.87 -115.26 -25.42
CA GLU A 490 10.08 -114.82 -26.82
C GLU A 490 8.92 -113.98 -27.38
N PHE A 491 7.70 -114.17 -26.88
CA PHE A 491 6.50 -113.42 -27.29
C PHE A 491 6.42 -112.01 -26.67
N GLY A 492 7.25 -111.71 -25.66
CA GLY A 492 7.29 -110.42 -24.96
C GLY A 492 8.35 -109.45 -25.46
N LYS A 493 9.30 -109.87 -26.31
CA LYS A 493 10.46 -109.05 -26.74
C LYS A 493 10.06 -107.70 -27.35
N GLY A 494 8.99 -107.67 -28.17
CA GLY A 494 8.45 -106.43 -28.73
C GLY A 494 7.79 -105.51 -27.69
N PHE A 495 7.12 -106.09 -26.70
CA PHE A 495 6.47 -105.36 -25.61
C PHE A 495 7.48 -104.75 -24.62
N VAL A 496 8.65 -105.38 -24.42
CA VAL A 496 9.73 -104.81 -23.58
C VAL A 496 10.25 -103.49 -24.17
N VAL A 497 10.43 -103.42 -25.50
CA VAL A 497 10.93 -102.20 -26.16
C VAL A 497 9.92 -101.06 -26.02
N VAL A 498 8.65 -101.32 -26.35
CA VAL A 498 7.59 -100.31 -26.24
C VAL A 498 7.36 -99.87 -24.79
N ALA A 499 7.43 -100.79 -23.83
CA ALA A 499 7.34 -100.45 -22.41
C ALA A 499 8.53 -99.62 -21.93
N THR A 500 9.73 -99.83 -22.47
CA THR A 500 10.92 -99.01 -22.15
C THR A 500 10.79 -97.60 -22.75
N ASP A 501 10.27 -97.47 -23.97
CA ASP A 501 10.05 -96.17 -24.61
C ASP A 501 8.95 -95.37 -23.90
N ILE A 502 7.84 -96.01 -23.52
CA ILE A 502 6.79 -95.38 -22.69
C ILE A 502 7.36 -94.94 -21.34
N ARG A 503 8.25 -95.73 -20.74
CA ARG A 503 8.91 -95.39 -19.47
C ARG A 503 9.79 -94.14 -19.61
N ASN A 504 10.57 -94.04 -20.68
CA ASN A 504 11.42 -92.87 -20.95
C ASN A 504 10.57 -91.61 -21.20
N LEU A 505 9.51 -91.72 -22.00
CA LEU A 505 8.57 -90.62 -22.23
C LEU A 505 7.84 -90.19 -20.95
N ALA A 506 7.46 -91.15 -20.09
CA ALA A 506 6.86 -90.84 -18.80
C ALA A 506 7.84 -90.12 -17.85
N HIS A 507 9.14 -90.47 -17.90
CA HIS A 507 10.18 -89.75 -17.18
C HIS A 507 10.37 -88.32 -17.73
N ASP A 508 10.45 -88.14 -19.04
CA ASP A 508 10.58 -86.83 -19.68
C ASP A 508 9.36 -85.95 -19.43
N SER A 509 8.15 -86.53 -19.41
CA SER A 509 6.91 -85.85 -19.02
C SER A 509 6.96 -85.38 -17.56
N ALA A 510 7.44 -86.22 -16.64
CA ALA A 510 7.59 -85.86 -15.23
C ALA A 510 8.62 -84.75 -15.02
N GLU A 511 9.77 -84.81 -15.70
CA GLU A 511 10.80 -83.77 -15.61
C GLU A 511 10.27 -82.42 -16.16
N ASN A 512 9.56 -82.45 -17.29
CA ASN A 512 8.93 -81.23 -17.83
C ASN A 512 7.82 -80.70 -16.91
N ALA A 513 7.04 -81.56 -16.26
CA ALA A 513 6.04 -81.15 -15.28
C ALA A 513 6.69 -80.48 -14.05
N ASP A 514 7.81 -81.00 -13.54
CA ASP A 514 8.56 -80.39 -12.45
C ASP A 514 9.12 -79.01 -12.85
N ARG A 515 9.69 -78.88 -14.06
CA ARG A 515 10.15 -77.58 -14.58
C ARG A 515 9.00 -76.58 -14.73
N ILE A 516 7.83 -77.01 -15.21
CA ILE A 516 6.64 -76.16 -15.26
C ILE A 516 6.26 -75.72 -13.85
N LYS A 517 6.26 -76.64 -12.87
CA LYS A 517 5.91 -76.34 -11.48
C LYS A 517 6.82 -75.27 -10.88
N ASP A 518 8.12 -75.33 -11.14
CA ASP A 518 9.08 -74.33 -10.67
C ASP A 518 8.84 -72.96 -11.32
N LEU A 519 8.56 -72.92 -12.62
CA LEU A 519 8.20 -71.67 -13.31
C LEU A 519 6.86 -71.10 -12.81
N VAL A 520 5.86 -71.96 -12.56
CA VAL A 520 4.56 -71.54 -12.02
C VAL A 520 4.71 -70.94 -10.63
N LYS A 521 5.56 -71.52 -9.76
CA LYS A 521 5.89 -70.92 -8.47
C LYS A 521 6.58 -69.57 -8.62
N ALA A 522 7.56 -69.44 -9.52
CA ALA A 522 8.20 -68.16 -9.80
C ALA A 522 7.19 -67.10 -10.27
N VAL A 523 6.24 -67.48 -11.12
CA VAL A 523 5.13 -66.61 -11.54
C VAL A 523 4.25 -66.20 -10.35
N GLN A 524 3.92 -67.13 -9.44
CA GLN A 524 3.12 -66.83 -8.24
C GLN A 524 3.83 -65.85 -7.30
N ASP A 525 5.13 -66.07 -7.05
CA ASP A 525 5.94 -65.18 -6.22
C ASP A 525 5.99 -63.77 -6.82
N GLN A 526 6.19 -63.69 -8.14
CA GLN A 526 6.28 -62.42 -8.85
C GLN A 526 4.92 -61.69 -8.89
N ILE A 527 3.80 -62.39 -9.09
CA ILE A 527 2.43 -61.86 -8.95
C ILE A 527 2.24 -61.26 -7.54
N GLY A 528 2.72 -61.94 -6.50
CA GLY A 528 2.64 -61.48 -5.12
C GLY A 528 3.50 -60.24 -4.81
N ILE A 529 4.64 -60.06 -5.49
CA ILE A 529 5.45 -58.83 -5.39
C ILE A 529 4.73 -57.68 -6.09
N VAL A 530 4.34 -57.84 -7.35
CA VAL A 530 3.63 -56.80 -8.12
C VAL A 530 2.32 -56.38 -7.43
N GLY A 531 1.56 -57.33 -6.89
CA GLY A 531 0.34 -57.03 -6.15
C GLY A 531 0.58 -56.17 -4.91
N ARG A 532 1.62 -56.47 -4.12
CA ARG A 532 1.99 -55.66 -2.95
C ARG A 532 2.44 -54.25 -3.34
N ASP A 533 3.25 -54.13 -4.39
CA ASP A 533 3.72 -52.82 -4.87
C ASP A 533 2.56 -51.95 -5.36
N LEU A 534 1.60 -52.54 -6.10
CA LEU A 534 0.39 -51.82 -6.53
C LEU A 534 -0.49 -51.40 -5.34
N GLU A 535 -0.60 -52.22 -4.30
CA GLU A 535 -1.32 -51.84 -3.07
C GLU A 535 -0.64 -50.67 -2.34
N GLU A 536 0.70 -50.68 -2.24
CA GLU A 536 1.46 -49.61 -1.60
C GLU A 536 1.41 -48.30 -2.41
N ILE A 537 1.52 -48.38 -3.74
CA ILE A 537 1.35 -47.24 -4.65
C ILE A 537 -0.05 -46.63 -4.48
N MET A 538 -1.10 -47.46 -4.48
CA MET A 538 -2.48 -47.00 -4.31
C MET A 538 -2.71 -46.30 -2.97
N SER A 539 -2.17 -46.88 -1.88
CA SER A 539 -2.28 -46.29 -0.53
C SER A 539 -1.56 -44.94 -0.44
N SER A 540 -0.34 -44.86 -0.99
CA SER A 540 0.47 -43.64 -1.03
C SER A 540 -0.21 -42.55 -1.85
N ALA A 541 -0.64 -42.88 -3.08
CA ALA A 541 -1.32 -41.95 -3.97
C ALA A 541 -2.63 -41.39 -3.38
N THR A 542 -3.41 -42.23 -2.67
CA THR A 542 -4.62 -41.76 -1.97
C THR A 542 -4.28 -40.74 -0.88
N THR A 543 -3.19 -40.96 -0.14
CA THR A 543 -2.73 -40.04 0.89
C THR A 543 -2.27 -38.71 0.30
N GLU A 544 -1.54 -38.75 -0.83
CA GLU A 544 -1.09 -37.55 -1.52
C GLU A 544 -2.25 -36.75 -2.15
N ALA A 545 -3.31 -37.42 -2.61
CA ALA A 545 -4.52 -36.75 -3.08
C ALA A 545 -5.22 -35.93 -1.97
N GLU A 546 -5.26 -36.44 -0.73
CA GLU A 546 -5.81 -35.68 0.41
C GLU A 546 -4.91 -34.49 0.81
N LYS A 547 -3.58 -34.64 0.72
CA LYS A 547 -2.66 -33.52 0.93
C LYS A 547 -2.83 -32.43 -0.14
N ALA A 548 -3.02 -32.80 -1.41
CA ALA A 548 -3.29 -31.85 -2.49
C ALA A 548 -4.59 -31.04 -2.27
N LYS A 549 -5.62 -31.64 -1.67
CA LYS A 549 -6.82 -30.90 -1.24
C LYS A 549 -6.50 -29.87 -0.16
N THR A 550 -5.64 -30.21 0.79
CA THR A 550 -5.18 -29.28 1.84
C THR A 550 -4.39 -28.12 1.23
N ILE A 551 -3.52 -28.39 0.26
CA ILE A 551 -2.80 -27.36 -0.53
C ILE A 551 -3.80 -26.43 -1.23
N THR A 552 -4.85 -26.99 -1.86
CA THR A 552 -5.89 -26.19 -2.52
C THR A 552 -6.59 -25.23 -1.55
N THR A 553 -6.93 -25.70 -0.36
CA THR A 553 -7.49 -24.85 0.71
C THR A 553 -6.51 -23.75 1.12
N GLY A 554 -5.21 -24.07 1.26
CA GLY A 554 -4.17 -23.09 1.54
C GLY A 554 -4.09 -22.00 0.46
N LEU A 555 -4.08 -22.38 -0.82
CA LEU A 555 -4.07 -21.44 -1.95
C LEU A 555 -5.32 -20.54 -1.97
N ASN A 556 -6.50 -21.07 -1.68
CA ASN A 556 -7.73 -20.28 -1.59
C ASN A 556 -7.67 -19.24 -0.46
N THR A 557 -7.10 -19.61 0.69
CA THR A 557 -6.91 -18.65 1.80
C THR A 557 -5.90 -17.56 1.43
N ILE A 558 -4.80 -17.92 0.76
CA ILE A 558 -3.83 -16.93 0.25
C ILE A 558 -4.50 -15.98 -0.74
N GLU A 559 -5.29 -16.50 -1.68
CA GLU A 559 -6.04 -15.68 -2.66
C GLU A 559 -7.01 -14.72 -1.98
N ALA A 560 -7.73 -15.16 -0.94
CA ALA A 560 -8.63 -14.32 -0.16
C ALA A 560 -7.88 -13.21 0.59
N ASP A 561 -6.77 -13.53 1.26
CA ASP A 561 -5.95 -12.54 1.97
C ASP A 561 -5.32 -11.53 0.98
N ILE A 562 -4.85 -11.98 -0.19
CA ILE A 562 -4.33 -11.11 -1.25
C ILE A 562 -5.44 -10.22 -1.84
N GLY A 563 -6.68 -10.69 -1.93
CA GLY A 563 -7.82 -9.85 -2.31
C GLY A 563 -8.11 -8.73 -1.30
N VAL A 564 -7.88 -8.96 0.00
CA VAL A 564 -7.95 -7.89 1.01
C VAL A 564 -6.82 -6.88 0.81
N VAL A 565 -5.61 -7.35 0.53
CA VAL A 565 -4.45 -6.50 0.22
C VAL A 565 -4.71 -5.65 -1.03
N GLU A 566 -5.35 -6.21 -2.06
CA GLU A 566 -5.76 -5.47 -3.27
C GLU A 566 -6.69 -4.30 -2.91
N ASN A 567 -7.74 -4.59 -2.14
CA ASN A 567 -8.71 -3.57 -1.71
C ASN A 567 -8.04 -2.49 -0.86
N SER A 568 -7.22 -2.87 0.12
CA SER A 568 -6.45 -1.92 0.94
C SER A 568 -5.51 -1.06 0.12
N THR A 569 -4.85 -1.63 -0.91
CA THR A 569 -3.96 -0.90 -1.80
C THR A 569 -4.71 0.14 -2.64
N ASN A 570 -5.88 -0.23 -3.17
CA ASN A 570 -6.76 0.71 -3.87
C ASN A 570 -7.22 1.85 -2.95
N GLU A 571 -7.51 1.54 -1.69
CA GLU A 571 -7.94 2.54 -0.71
C GLU A 571 -6.81 3.48 -0.28
N ILE A 572 -5.58 2.98 -0.20
CA ILE A 572 -4.37 3.79 -0.01
C ILE A 572 -4.20 4.78 -1.18
N LEU A 573 -4.40 4.33 -2.43
CA LEU A 573 -4.31 5.18 -3.62
C LEU A 573 -5.40 6.25 -3.62
N ALA A 574 -6.64 5.87 -3.31
CA ALA A 574 -7.76 6.79 -3.23
C ALA A 574 -7.53 7.86 -2.14
N ALA A 575 -7.10 7.44 -0.96
CA ALA A 575 -6.72 8.36 0.13
C ALA A 575 -5.55 9.27 -0.26
N ALA A 576 -4.50 8.74 -0.89
CA ALA A 576 -3.37 9.55 -1.35
C ALA A 576 -3.81 10.62 -2.36
N SER A 577 -4.72 10.28 -3.29
CA SER A 577 -5.27 11.25 -4.25
C SER A 577 -6.12 12.33 -3.57
N GLU A 578 -6.93 11.97 -2.58
CA GLU A 578 -7.72 12.93 -1.79
C GLU A 578 -6.82 13.89 -1.02
N ILE A 579 -5.78 13.36 -0.35
CA ILE A 579 -4.81 14.18 0.39
C ILE A 579 -4.07 15.11 -0.59
N ALA A 580 -3.63 14.62 -1.75
CA ALA A 580 -2.93 15.43 -2.74
C ALA A 580 -3.78 16.62 -3.22
N SER A 581 -5.07 16.39 -3.48
CA SER A 581 -6.00 17.46 -3.85
C SER A 581 -6.18 18.49 -2.74
N ALA A 582 -6.37 18.04 -1.49
CA ALA A 582 -6.56 18.93 -0.35
C ALA A 582 -5.28 19.71 -0.03
N ILE A 583 -4.10 19.10 -0.12
CA ILE A 583 -2.82 19.77 0.09
C ILE A 583 -2.54 20.82 -0.99
N ALA A 584 -2.93 20.59 -2.25
CA ALA A 584 -2.82 21.60 -3.29
C ALA A 584 -3.68 22.85 -2.99
N GLN A 585 -4.88 22.66 -2.42
CA GLN A 585 -5.73 23.77 -1.98
C GLN A 585 -5.09 24.52 -0.80
N VAL A 586 -4.64 23.78 0.23
CA VAL A 586 -3.95 24.37 1.38
C VAL A 586 -2.73 25.17 0.93
N LYS A 587 -1.91 24.63 0.02
CA LYS A 587 -0.72 25.31 -0.49
C LYS A 587 -1.05 26.66 -1.12
N THR A 588 -2.12 26.71 -1.91
CA THR A 588 -2.62 27.95 -2.50
C THR A 588 -3.04 28.94 -1.41
N GLY A 589 -3.76 28.47 -0.38
CA GLY A 589 -4.15 29.30 0.77
C GLY A 589 -2.95 29.84 1.55
N VAL A 590 -1.95 29.00 1.82
CA VAL A 590 -0.69 29.38 2.49
C VAL A 590 0.09 30.42 1.67
N GLU A 591 0.13 30.30 0.35
CA GLU A 591 0.73 31.32 -0.53
C GLU A 591 -0.03 32.66 -0.48
N GLN A 592 -1.36 32.63 -0.44
CA GLN A 592 -2.20 33.83 -0.28
C GLN A 592 -1.98 34.51 1.07
N ILE A 593 -1.97 33.74 2.15
CA ILE A 593 -1.67 34.24 3.51
C ILE A 593 -0.29 34.87 3.55
N SER A 594 0.72 34.20 2.96
CA SER A 594 2.09 34.72 2.92
C SER A 594 2.17 36.08 2.24
N ALA A 595 1.49 36.23 1.09
CA ALA A 595 1.44 37.49 0.35
C ALA A 595 0.72 38.59 1.16
N ALA A 596 -0.42 38.27 1.77
CA ALA A 596 -1.18 39.21 2.60
C ALA A 596 -0.38 39.66 3.84
N ALA A 597 0.33 38.75 4.50
CA ALA A 597 1.19 39.07 5.64
C ALA A 597 2.35 40.00 5.25
N GLN A 598 3.00 39.76 4.10
CA GLN A 598 4.06 40.64 3.59
C GLN A 598 3.54 42.03 3.21
N GLU A 599 2.36 42.10 2.58
CA GLU A 599 1.73 43.38 2.24
C GLU A 599 1.32 44.15 3.50
N ALA A 600 0.77 43.46 4.50
CA ALA A 600 0.41 44.05 5.78
C ALA A 600 1.64 44.56 6.55
N GLU A 601 2.74 43.82 6.59
CA GLU A 601 3.99 44.27 7.23
C GLU A 601 4.55 45.53 6.55
N LYS A 602 4.51 45.55 5.22
CA LYS A 602 4.94 46.71 4.44
C LYS A 602 4.04 47.92 4.70
N ALA A 603 2.73 47.76 4.60
CA ALA A 603 1.76 48.82 4.84
C ALA A 603 1.81 49.33 6.29
N ALA A 604 2.03 48.45 7.27
CA ALA A 604 2.22 48.83 8.67
C ALA A 604 3.51 49.62 8.88
N THR A 605 4.57 49.31 8.13
CA THR A 605 5.83 50.07 8.18
C THR A 605 5.66 51.47 7.60
N GLU A 606 4.94 51.60 6.48
CA GLU A 606 4.58 52.88 5.86
C GLU A 606 3.67 53.70 6.81
N ALA A 607 2.64 53.07 7.38
CA ALA A 607 1.75 53.69 8.36
C ALA A 607 2.50 54.15 9.62
N ALA A 608 3.44 53.35 10.13
CA ALA A 608 4.23 53.74 11.30
C ALA A 608 5.10 54.98 11.02
N ALA A 609 5.65 55.08 9.80
CA ALA A 609 6.41 56.26 9.38
C ALA A 609 5.52 57.50 9.28
N ALA A 610 4.34 57.38 8.65
CA ALA A 610 3.36 58.47 8.52
C ALA A 610 2.84 58.92 9.90
N SER A 611 2.49 57.99 10.79
CA SER A 611 2.06 58.28 12.16
C SER A 611 3.14 59.01 12.96
N LYS A 612 4.41 58.62 12.80
CA LYS A 612 5.53 59.31 13.45
C LYS A 612 5.74 60.72 12.91
N GLN A 613 5.66 60.91 11.59
CA GLN A 613 5.74 62.24 10.98
C GLN A 613 4.60 63.13 11.47
N GLN A 614 3.40 62.58 11.58
CA GLN A 614 2.23 63.29 12.07
C GLN A 614 2.33 63.67 13.55
N ALA A 615 2.87 62.79 14.40
CA ALA A 615 3.13 63.10 15.81
C ALA A 615 4.15 64.25 15.96
N GLN A 616 5.22 64.24 15.15
CA GLN A 616 6.18 65.34 15.10
C GLN A 616 5.53 66.64 14.60
N GLY A 617 4.72 66.56 13.53
CA GLY A 617 3.96 67.70 13.03
C GLY A 617 3.04 68.28 14.09
N ALA A 618 2.33 67.46 14.86
CA ALA A 618 1.48 67.91 15.95
C ALA A 618 2.25 68.63 17.07
N GLU A 619 3.47 68.21 17.40
CA GLU A 619 4.35 68.94 18.33
C GLU A 619 4.75 70.31 17.79
N GLU A 620 5.08 70.41 16.50
CA GLU A 620 5.41 71.67 15.84
C GLU A 620 4.20 72.62 15.77
N LEU A 621 3.00 72.08 15.50
CA LEU A 621 1.75 72.84 15.55
C LEU A 621 1.48 73.36 16.96
N ALA A 622 1.63 72.52 17.99
CA ALA A 622 1.43 72.92 19.38
C ALA A 622 2.37 74.08 19.78
N ALA A 623 3.64 74.02 19.38
CA ALA A 623 4.60 75.10 19.65
C ALA A 623 4.21 76.42 18.96
N ALA A 624 3.73 76.37 17.71
CA ALA A 624 3.28 77.56 17.00
C ALA A 624 2.00 78.16 17.62
N ILE A 625 1.07 77.32 18.10
CA ILE A 625 -0.13 77.78 18.82
C ILE A 625 0.24 78.45 20.14
N GLU A 626 1.19 77.88 20.88
CA GLU A 626 1.67 78.46 22.15
C GLU A 626 2.32 79.84 21.93
N GLU A 627 3.06 80.03 20.82
CA GLU A 627 3.58 81.34 20.43
C GLU A 627 2.44 82.35 20.14
N ILE A 628 1.40 81.93 19.42
CA ILE A 628 0.23 82.78 19.12
C ILE A 628 -0.52 83.16 20.39
N ALA A 629 -0.77 82.20 21.29
CA ALA A 629 -1.44 82.44 22.57
C ALA A 629 -0.63 83.40 23.45
N SER A 630 0.69 83.21 23.54
CA SER A 630 1.58 84.12 24.27
C SER A 630 1.56 85.55 23.69
N LEU A 631 1.50 85.70 22.37
CA LEU A 631 1.41 87.02 21.72
C LEU A 631 0.05 87.69 21.99
N ALA A 632 -1.03 86.93 22.03
CA ALA A 632 -2.36 87.41 22.36
C ALA A 632 -2.43 87.91 23.82
N ASP A 633 -1.89 87.15 24.77
CA ASP A 633 -1.80 87.54 26.19
C ASP A 633 -0.94 88.81 26.39
N GLU A 634 0.19 88.92 25.68
CA GLU A 634 1.04 90.12 25.69
C GLU A 634 0.30 91.37 25.20
N LEU A 635 -0.62 91.21 24.23
CA LEU A 635 -1.43 92.32 23.70
C LEU A 635 -2.59 92.68 24.61
N GLN A 636 -3.19 91.71 25.29
CA GLN A 636 -4.29 91.95 26.23
C GLN A 636 -3.82 92.67 27.50
N SER A 637 -2.55 92.48 27.88
CA SER A 637 -1.91 93.08 29.05
C SER A 637 -1.22 94.44 28.81
N ALA A 638 -1.12 94.88 27.54
CA ALA A 638 -0.44 96.10 27.10
C ALA A 638 -1.35 97.35 27.00
#